data_AF-A0A085MG18-F1
#
_entry.id   AF-A0A085MG18-F1
#
_cell.length_a   1.000
_cell.length_b   1.000
_cell.length_c   1.000
_cell.angle_alpha   90.00
_cell.angle_beta   90.00
_cell.angle_gamma   90.00
#
_symmetry.space_group_name_H-M   'P 1'
#
loop_
_entity.id
_entity.type
_entity.pdbx_description
1 polymer ?
#
loop_
_entity_poly.entity_id
_entity_poly.type
_entity_poly.pdbx_seq_one_letter_code
_entity_poly.pdbx_strand_id
1 'polypeptide(L)'
;MQVEAEARQSDAHSSEVDLAPEAKRNRTVESRLRQRFEQNATRCAAEETSFYGLPQKVKNLFKDLRGISKLYDWQDEVLNCPAVKAGQNLIISLPTGGGKTLLSEILILKQILCRNKDVLFVLPYVSIVQEKVKDLIPLGLDLDFLVEEYAASKGRIPPIKRRRKKSVYVATIERAQTLANSLYENKRIDDLGLVVIDEVNLTEYVKVDQLVYKVDTNCQDPREMLAFYRQVESGSAMDPDNLSELVTEVVPAGSCLIFCPTRKSAENVCLLLTKVLPSDLLKHKKQEKKIFLKRLIQECDGRICNVQRQCVPYGLAYHHSGLTADERRLIQDAFLEGILCALCCTSTLAAGVNLPAKRVILRTFTVGNRFMSKQEYKQMTGRAGRAGMDDNGESIAIAQQSQKSQVEQLLSSNFDACKSSLLYDDGRGLKNLLLSTIGLKMIKCKADIVQIVKLTLLYVQCKESEENKINSIVQQALKFLLNEKLVTTKEDEIVTSPLGAAVCKGGIDVDISRRVHSDLLTALQNMVLLSHFHLLYCIVPYSVQYPIFLDWNIFYDEFFTLTEVERSLLRSLGVNEQFIIMRRKGSISSSKTMDVTLVQRVFLAFILRRIWNKENVWEVAGRFRASRGAVQQLVHSALGFASSLCRFVEQLDELWALRSLLPDFVKAFQFNVAAELIPLMEIHGVQRARARQLYKAGYKSVVDVANADAASLVQALQHVHKGIAYQMIRSAKMLLHEKVEGLLESAEALLAADSTTEFTLEDIVATYLYVMRPLTDEEMEAVFKKLAKFIGTNIRLMVNRDDENYVFRLHKNRVYYLSEKKAVAAASFGFKEIVNLGSCIGKFTKSNKFFLTITALSYVAPYAKYKAWLRPKAEQSFLYGNHVLKSGLARITDDVPANAGVILYSSSDLPLGFGVSTKSTANCRAADPTSLIILNQCDIGQYVRDEEHVC
;
A
#
# COMPACT_ATOMS: atom_id res chain seq x y z
N MET A 1 11.59 59.59 43.90
CA MET A 1 10.70 60.39 43.02
C MET A 1 9.60 59.45 42.58
N GLN A 2 8.50 59.34 43.36
CA GLN A 2 7.25 60.12 43.21
C GLN A 2 6.70 59.96 41.78
N VAL A 3 5.47 59.50 41.49
CA VAL A 3 4.19 59.48 42.24
C VAL A 3 3.16 58.62 41.45
N GLU A 4 2.30 57.89 42.18
CA GLU A 4 0.85 57.53 42.01
C GLU A 4 0.25 57.23 40.61
N ALA A 5 -0.52 56.15 40.37
CA ALA A 5 -1.73 55.58 41.01
C ALA A 5 -3.09 56.19 40.53
N GLU A 6 -4.11 55.31 40.52
CA GLU A 6 -5.57 55.51 40.31
C GLU A 6 -6.09 55.38 38.85
N ALA A 7 -6.88 54.38 38.43
CA ALA A 7 -8.13 53.77 38.91
C ALA A 7 -9.42 54.57 38.61
N ARG A 8 -10.33 53.98 37.80
CA ARG A 8 -11.83 54.00 37.84
C ARG A 8 -12.38 53.41 36.52
N GLN A 9 -13.07 52.26 36.51
CA GLN A 9 -14.51 52.04 36.75
C GLN A 9 -15.46 52.92 35.89
N SER A 10 -16.18 52.30 34.94
CA SER A 10 -17.65 52.23 34.89
C SER A 10 -18.19 51.66 33.57
N ASP A 11 -19.10 50.69 33.68
CA ASP A 11 -19.96 50.10 32.64
C ASP A 11 -20.95 51.09 32.00
N ALA A 12 -21.32 50.83 30.72
CA ALA A 12 -22.67 50.87 30.11
C ALA A 12 -22.53 50.90 28.56
N HIS A 13 -22.95 49.87 27.80
CA HIS A 13 -24.25 49.76 27.08
C HIS A 13 -24.63 51.05 26.32
N SER A 14 -24.95 51.10 25.02
CA SER A 14 -25.50 50.12 24.07
C SER A 14 -25.64 50.78 22.69
N SER A 15 -25.55 50.03 21.59
CA SER A 15 -26.53 50.10 20.48
C SER A 15 -26.29 48.98 19.46
N GLU A 16 -27.17 48.00 19.51
CA GLU A 16 -27.37 46.95 18.51
C GLU A 16 -27.86 47.54 17.17
N VAL A 17 -27.44 46.93 16.07
CA VAL A 17 -28.20 46.90 14.82
C VAL A 17 -28.35 45.43 14.42
N ASP A 18 -29.60 44.98 14.47
CA ASP A 18 -30.08 43.65 14.11
C ASP A 18 -29.85 43.31 12.62
N LEU A 19 -29.33 42.10 12.37
CA LEU A 19 -29.44 41.41 11.09
C LEU A 19 -29.97 39.98 11.31
N ALA A 20 -30.92 39.62 10.46
CA ALA A 20 -31.91 38.54 10.59
C ALA A 20 -31.38 37.08 10.70
N PRO A 21 -32.22 36.13 11.21
CA PRO A 21 -31.79 34.82 11.64
C PRO A 21 -31.97 33.72 10.58
N GLU A 22 -31.16 33.69 9.52
CA GLU A 22 -31.11 32.51 8.61
C GLU A 22 -29.68 31.97 8.36
N ALA A 23 -28.65 32.61 8.90
CA ALA A 23 -27.25 32.18 8.75
C ALA A 23 -26.74 31.16 9.81
N LYS A 24 -27.63 30.48 10.54
CA LYS A 24 -27.23 29.59 11.67
C LYS A 24 -27.30 28.09 11.42
N ARG A 25 -27.59 27.59 10.20
CA ARG A 25 -27.74 26.14 9.96
C ARG A 25 -26.72 25.42 9.07
N ASN A 26 -25.74 26.10 8.47
CA ASN A 26 -24.67 25.44 7.67
C ASN A 26 -23.23 25.63 8.21
N ARG A 27 -23.07 25.90 9.52
CA ARG A 27 -21.76 25.81 10.19
C ARG A 27 -21.62 24.45 10.90
N THR A 28 -21.36 23.40 10.15
CA THR A 28 -21.22 22.05 10.73
C THR A 28 -20.13 21.25 10.01
N VAL A 29 -19.30 20.61 10.82
CA VAL A 29 -18.06 19.87 10.50
C VAL A 29 -16.82 20.76 10.34
N GLU A 30 -16.71 21.62 9.33
CA GLU A 30 -15.45 22.35 9.08
C GLU A 30 -15.12 23.40 10.15
N SER A 31 -16.11 24.17 10.61
CA SER A 31 -15.91 25.12 11.71
C SER A 31 -15.62 24.43 13.05
N ARG A 32 -16.26 23.26 13.30
CA ARG A 32 -16.01 22.45 14.51
C ARG A 32 -14.66 21.77 14.49
N LEU A 33 -14.18 21.39 13.30
CA LEU A 33 -12.84 20.84 13.08
C LEU A 33 -11.81 21.96 13.20
N ARG A 34 -11.96 23.09 12.50
CA ARG A 34 -11.06 24.26 12.61
C ARG A 34 -10.98 24.78 14.04
N GLN A 35 -12.11 24.92 14.75
CA GLN A 35 -12.10 25.37 16.14
C GLN A 35 -11.49 24.32 17.10
N ARG A 36 -11.65 23.01 16.84
CA ARG A 36 -10.88 21.96 17.55
C ARG A 36 -9.40 21.97 17.17
N PHE A 37 -9.05 22.30 15.94
CA PHE A 37 -7.67 22.36 15.45
C PHE A 37 -6.95 23.60 15.98
N GLU A 38 -7.62 24.76 16.02
CA GLU A 38 -7.11 25.99 16.64
C GLU A 38 -6.97 25.81 18.15
N GLN A 39 -7.96 25.20 18.83
CA GLN A 39 -7.87 24.85 20.26
C GLN A 39 -6.81 23.78 20.56
N ASN A 40 -6.47 22.90 19.61
CA ASN A 40 -5.38 21.92 19.76
C ASN A 40 -4.01 22.50 19.38
N ALA A 41 -3.95 23.46 18.45
CA ALA A 41 -2.73 24.12 18.01
C ALA A 41 -2.24 25.18 19.02
N THR A 42 -3.15 25.83 19.75
CA THR A 42 -2.79 26.79 20.81
C THR A 42 -2.57 26.16 22.19
N ARG A 43 -2.72 24.83 22.36
CA ARG A 43 -2.57 24.14 23.65
C ARG A 43 -1.20 23.49 23.93
N CYS A 44 -0.17 23.78 23.13
CA CYS A 44 1.19 23.24 23.37
C CYS A 44 2.14 24.23 24.07
N ALA A 45 1.66 25.39 24.51
CA ALA A 45 2.50 26.40 25.16
C ALA A 45 1.85 26.94 26.44
N ALA A 46 1.49 26.06 27.38
CA ALA A 46 1.40 26.38 28.82
C ALA A 46 1.03 25.12 29.64
N GLU A 47 1.77 24.92 30.73
CA GLU A 47 1.45 24.15 31.94
C GLU A 47 1.70 22.62 32.01
N GLU A 48 2.87 22.30 32.56
CA GLU A 48 3.13 21.44 33.74
C GLU A 48 2.46 20.06 33.86
N THR A 49 3.15 19.05 33.31
CA THR A 49 3.74 17.87 34.01
C THR A 49 4.13 16.87 32.92
N SER A 50 5.42 16.77 32.59
CA SER A 50 5.85 16.04 31.40
C SER A 50 5.93 14.53 31.65
N PHE A 51 5.27 13.73 30.81
CA PHE A 51 5.47 12.29 30.74
C PHE A 51 6.82 12.03 30.03
N TYR A 52 7.93 12.04 30.78
CA TYR A 52 9.31 11.87 30.25
C TYR A 52 9.70 12.88 29.15
N GLY A 53 9.19 14.11 29.25
CA GLY A 53 9.37 15.17 28.26
C GLY A 53 8.32 15.18 27.14
N LEU A 54 7.33 14.29 27.16
CA LEU A 54 6.20 14.27 26.22
C LEU A 54 4.98 15.00 26.77
N PRO A 55 4.08 15.50 25.88
CA PRO A 55 2.79 16.04 26.27
C PRO A 55 1.95 15.02 27.04
N GLN A 56 1.25 15.46 28.09
CA GLN A 56 0.39 14.60 28.92
C GLN A 56 -0.71 13.88 28.12
N LYS A 57 -1.12 14.46 26.97
CA LYS A 57 -2.00 13.81 25.98
C LYS A 57 -1.48 12.43 25.55
N VAL A 58 -0.17 12.24 25.43
CA VAL A 58 0.44 10.96 25.07
C VAL A 58 0.19 9.90 26.14
N LYS A 59 0.37 10.24 27.41
CA LYS A 59 0.08 9.34 28.54
C LYS A 59 -1.39 8.94 28.57
N ASN A 60 -2.30 9.88 28.30
CA ASN A 60 -3.74 9.59 28.23
C ASN A 60 -4.06 8.65 27.06
N LEU A 61 -3.46 8.87 25.87
CA LEU A 61 -3.66 7.98 24.72
C LEU A 61 -3.12 6.57 24.97
N PHE A 62 -1.98 6.41 25.63
CA PHE A 62 -1.49 5.07 26.02
C PHE A 62 -2.45 4.36 26.97
N LYS A 63 -3.08 5.09 27.88
CA LYS A 63 -4.11 4.56 28.77
C LYS A 63 -5.39 4.18 28.00
N ASP A 64 -5.91 5.08 27.18
CA ASP A 64 -7.21 4.93 26.52
C ASP A 64 -7.18 3.93 25.36
N LEU A 65 -6.11 3.95 24.56
CA LEU A 65 -5.98 3.08 23.39
C LEU A 65 -5.36 1.72 23.72
N ARG A 66 -4.49 1.64 24.74
CA ARG A 66 -3.69 0.45 25.03
C ARG A 66 -3.79 -0.07 26.47
N GLY A 67 -4.55 0.59 27.35
CA GLY A 67 -4.72 0.17 28.75
C GLY A 67 -3.47 0.34 29.61
N ILE A 68 -2.47 1.09 29.16
CA ILE A 68 -1.18 1.22 29.85
C ILE A 68 -1.25 2.37 30.85
N SER A 69 -1.27 2.05 32.15
CA SER A 69 -1.32 3.04 33.24
C SER A 69 0.04 3.25 33.93
N LYS A 70 0.93 2.25 33.92
CA LYS A 70 2.24 2.27 34.58
C LYS A 70 3.30 1.61 33.70
N LEU A 71 4.53 2.13 33.73
CA LEU A 71 5.72 1.53 33.11
C LEU A 71 6.42 0.57 34.09
N TYR A 72 7.23 -0.35 33.55
CA TYR A 72 8.14 -1.15 34.37
C TYR A 72 9.25 -0.27 34.97
N ASP A 73 9.76 -0.65 36.14
CA ASP A 73 10.78 0.13 36.85
C ASP A 73 12.04 0.32 35.99
N TRP A 74 12.48 -0.72 35.28
CA TRP A 74 13.60 -0.62 34.34
C TRP A 74 13.33 0.34 33.15
N GLN A 75 12.08 0.46 32.69
CA GLN A 75 11.72 1.40 31.62
C GLN A 75 11.81 2.84 32.12
N ASP A 76 11.38 3.08 33.36
CA ASP A 76 11.49 4.38 34.02
C ASP A 76 12.97 4.78 34.19
N GLU A 77 13.81 3.86 34.68
CA GLU A 77 15.25 4.06 34.83
C GLU A 77 15.91 4.44 33.49
N VAL A 78 15.62 3.70 32.43
CA VAL A 78 16.21 3.96 31.10
C VAL A 78 15.74 5.31 30.55
N LEU A 79 14.45 5.66 30.67
CA LEU A 79 13.93 6.96 30.22
C LEU A 79 14.50 8.14 31.02
N ASN A 80 14.86 7.90 32.29
CA ASN A 80 15.45 8.89 33.16
C ASN A 80 16.97 8.99 33.07
N CYS A 81 17.63 8.02 32.43
CA CYS A 81 19.07 7.96 32.25
C CYS A 81 19.62 9.22 31.56
N PRO A 82 20.70 9.84 32.08
CA PRO A 82 21.31 11.02 31.48
C PRO A 82 21.73 10.83 30.02
N ALA A 83 22.23 9.63 29.66
CA ALA A 83 22.60 9.29 28.29
C ALA A 83 21.41 9.38 27.32
N VAL A 84 20.25 8.88 27.74
CA VAL A 84 19.01 8.92 26.94
C VAL A 84 18.46 10.34 26.85
N LYS A 85 18.52 11.12 27.93
CA LYS A 85 18.16 12.55 27.92
C LYS A 85 19.06 13.37 27.00
N ALA A 86 20.35 13.05 26.96
CA ALA A 86 21.33 13.64 26.06
C ALA A 86 21.19 13.16 24.59
N GLY A 87 20.35 12.16 24.32
CA GLY A 87 20.14 11.63 22.97
C GLY A 87 21.27 10.72 22.47
N GLN A 88 22.01 10.07 23.38
CA GLN A 88 23.04 9.09 23.02
C GLN A 88 22.43 7.79 22.48
N ASN A 89 23.23 7.04 21.71
CA ASN A 89 22.84 5.73 21.18
C ASN A 89 22.68 4.71 22.32
N LEU A 90 21.69 3.82 22.18
CA LEU A 90 21.32 2.85 23.21
C LEU A 90 21.22 1.44 22.63
N ILE A 91 21.75 0.45 23.36
CA ILE A 91 21.54 -0.98 23.10
C ILE A 91 20.79 -1.57 24.30
N ILE A 92 19.62 -2.15 24.09
CA ILE A 92 18.80 -2.79 25.12
C ILE A 92 18.77 -4.29 24.86
N SER A 93 19.17 -5.08 25.86
CA SER A 93 19.10 -6.53 25.83
C SER A 93 18.24 -7.01 26.99
N LEU A 94 17.02 -7.45 26.69
CA LEU A 94 16.04 -7.92 27.67
C LEU A 94 15.13 -8.96 27.03
N PRO A 95 14.61 -9.94 27.77
CA PRO A 95 13.16 -10.21 27.79
C PRO A 95 12.33 -10.06 26.48
N THR A 96 12.02 -11.04 25.64
CA THR A 96 10.83 -10.95 24.76
C THR A 96 9.62 -10.81 25.69
N GLY A 97 8.69 -9.90 25.39
CA GLY A 97 7.64 -9.53 26.34
C GLY A 97 8.08 -8.66 27.54
N GLY A 98 9.38 -8.37 27.69
CA GLY A 98 9.92 -7.52 28.76
C GLY A 98 9.55 -6.03 28.64
N GLY A 99 8.86 -5.62 27.58
CA GLY A 99 8.39 -4.24 27.38
C GLY A 99 9.29 -3.35 26.49
N LYS A 100 10.24 -3.91 25.73
CA LYS A 100 11.15 -3.15 24.85
C LYS A 100 10.43 -2.25 23.84
N THR A 101 9.36 -2.75 23.22
CA THR A 101 8.60 -2.02 22.20
C THR A 101 7.91 -0.77 22.74
N LEU A 102 7.44 -0.78 24.00
CA LEU A 102 6.82 0.41 24.58
C LEU A 102 7.85 1.53 24.81
N LEU A 103 9.06 1.16 25.24
CA LEU A 103 10.16 2.10 25.38
C LEU A 103 10.54 2.73 24.03
N SER A 104 10.65 1.91 22.98
CA SER A 104 10.96 2.44 21.65
C SER A 104 9.86 3.36 21.13
N GLU A 105 8.58 3.05 21.32
CA GLU A 105 7.46 3.93 20.96
C GLU A 105 7.51 5.28 21.68
N ILE A 106 7.86 5.32 22.97
CA ILE A 106 8.04 6.56 23.72
C ILE A 106 9.17 7.41 23.11
N LEU A 107 10.30 6.78 22.75
CA LEU A 107 11.42 7.48 22.11
C LEU A 107 11.08 7.97 20.70
N ILE A 108 10.32 7.20 19.92
CA ILE A 108 9.80 7.60 18.59
C ILE A 108 8.94 8.86 18.74
N LEU A 109 7.96 8.84 19.66
CA LEU A 109 7.07 9.98 19.89
C LEU A 109 7.85 11.22 20.36
N LYS A 110 8.90 11.04 21.16
CA LYS A 110 9.75 12.15 21.61
C LYS A 110 10.50 12.80 20.46
N GLN A 111 11.01 11.99 19.54
CA GLN A 111 11.72 12.51 18.37
C GLN A 111 10.78 13.27 17.41
N ILE A 112 9.56 12.77 17.23
CA ILE A 112 8.56 13.40 16.36
C ILE A 112 8.00 14.67 16.99
N LEU A 113 7.47 14.58 18.20
CA LEU A 113 6.69 15.65 18.82
C LEU A 113 7.56 16.74 19.42
N CYS A 114 8.72 16.37 19.98
CA CYS A 114 9.58 17.34 20.68
C CYS A 114 10.73 17.83 19.82
N ARG A 115 11.30 16.96 18.95
CA ARG A 115 12.46 17.31 18.11
C ARG A 115 12.11 17.60 16.66
N ASN A 116 10.86 17.38 16.25
CA ASN A 116 10.38 17.64 14.89
C ASN A 116 11.25 16.98 13.80
N LYS A 117 11.62 15.71 14.02
CA LYS A 117 12.42 14.89 13.10
C LYS A 117 11.67 13.62 12.72
N ASP A 118 11.96 13.11 11.53
CA ASP A 118 11.42 11.83 11.07
C ASP A 118 12.09 10.66 11.81
N VAL A 119 11.43 9.50 11.80
CA VAL A 119 11.92 8.30 12.50
C VAL A 119 11.83 7.08 11.59
N LEU A 120 12.87 6.24 11.61
CA LEU A 120 12.92 4.99 10.87
C LEU A 120 12.86 3.82 11.86
N PHE A 121 11.80 3.03 11.78
CA PHE A 121 11.62 1.82 12.57
C PHE A 121 11.83 0.59 11.69
N VAL A 122 12.96 -0.09 11.90
CA VAL A 122 13.39 -1.26 11.13
C VAL A 122 12.98 -2.54 11.84
N LEU A 123 12.25 -3.39 11.12
CA LEU A 123 11.75 -4.67 11.62
C LEU A 123 12.13 -5.80 10.64
N PRO A 124 12.36 -7.03 11.11
CA PRO A 124 12.89 -8.09 10.26
C PRO A 124 11.88 -8.63 9.23
N TYR A 125 10.57 -8.51 9.46
CA TYR A 125 9.56 -9.17 8.63
C TYR A 125 8.39 -8.25 8.25
N VAL A 126 7.87 -8.44 7.04
CA VAL A 126 6.71 -7.72 6.48
C VAL A 126 5.49 -7.78 7.40
N SER A 127 5.24 -8.93 8.03
CA SER A 127 4.09 -9.11 8.92
C SER A 127 4.20 -8.29 10.21
N ILE A 128 5.41 -8.18 10.79
CA ILE A 128 5.62 -7.34 11.99
C ILE A 128 5.56 -5.85 11.61
N VAL A 129 6.08 -5.48 10.43
CA VAL A 129 5.90 -4.11 9.88
C VAL A 129 4.42 -3.75 9.80
N GLN A 130 3.59 -4.62 9.21
CA GLN A 130 2.16 -4.38 9.06
C GLN A 130 1.42 -4.32 10.40
N GLU A 131 1.81 -5.16 11.36
CA GLU A 131 1.33 -5.11 12.74
C GLU A 131 1.65 -3.75 13.37
N LYS A 132 2.91 -3.31 13.32
CA LYS A 132 3.34 -2.04 13.92
C LYS A 132 2.74 -0.82 13.24
N VAL A 133 2.58 -0.83 11.91
CA VAL A 133 1.85 0.22 11.19
C VAL A 133 0.41 0.32 11.71
N LYS A 134 -0.28 -0.83 11.86
CA LYS A 134 -1.64 -0.86 12.40
C LYS A 134 -1.71 -0.33 13.84
N ASP A 135 -0.72 -0.62 14.66
CA ASP A 135 -0.64 -0.18 16.06
C ASP A 135 -0.34 1.32 16.20
N LEU A 136 0.42 1.90 15.27
CA LEU A 136 0.86 3.31 15.31
C LEU A 136 -0.14 4.27 14.65
N ILE A 137 -0.94 3.83 13.66
CA ILE A 137 -1.91 4.69 12.96
C ILE A 137 -2.86 5.44 13.92
N PRO A 138 -3.45 4.82 14.95
CA PRO A 138 -4.31 5.54 15.89
C PRO A 138 -3.58 6.68 16.59
N LEU A 139 -2.33 6.46 17.03
CA LEU A 139 -1.50 7.48 17.65
C LEU A 139 -1.14 8.59 16.66
N GLY A 140 -0.80 8.23 15.41
CA GLY A 140 -0.51 9.18 14.34
C GLY A 140 -1.65 10.16 14.06
N LEU A 141 -2.89 9.67 14.05
CA LEU A 141 -4.07 10.51 13.84
C LEU A 141 -4.34 11.46 15.01
N ASP A 142 -4.20 10.98 16.24
CA ASP A 142 -4.50 11.79 17.42
C ASP A 142 -3.36 12.77 17.79
N LEU A 143 -2.12 12.49 17.37
CA LEU A 143 -0.93 13.30 17.63
C LEU A 143 -0.39 14.03 16.39
N ASP A 144 -1.09 13.93 15.26
CA ASP A 144 -0.82 14.61 13.99
C ASP A 144 0.53 14.31 13.32
N PHE A 145 0.90 13.02 13.27
CA PHE A 145 2.06 12.52 12.51
C PHE A 145 1.67 11.40 11.53
N LEU A 146 2.48 11.19 10.50
CA LEU A 146 2.24 10.19 9.47
C LEU A 146 2.92 8.86 9.81
N VAL A 147 2.27 7.75 9.44
CA VAL A 147 2.84 6.40 9.55
C VAL A 147 2.87 5.80 8.15
N GLU A 148 4.07 5.48 7.66
CA GLU A 148 4.27 5.03 6.29
C GLU A 148 4.83 3.59 6.26
N GLU A 149 4.20 2.72 5.47
CA GLU A 149 4.57 1.30 5.32
C GLU A 149 5.59 1.10 4.19
N TYR A 150 6.78 0.62 4.54
CA TYR A 150 7.87 0.30 3.61
C TYR A 150 8.20 -1.18 3.67
N ALA A 151 7.33 -2.01 3.07
CA ALA A 151 7.48 -3.47 3.08
C ALA A 151 6.98 -4.13 1.79
N ALA A 152 7.61 -5.24 1.40
CA ALA A 152 7.30 -5.97 0.16
C ALA A 152 7.33 -5.06 -1.08
N SER A 153 6.20 -4.80 -1.75
CA SER A 153 6.08 -3.87 -2.90
C SER A 153 5.57 -2.48 -2.52
N LYS A 154 5.26 -2.21 -1.24
CA LYS A 154 4.73 -0.94 -0.75
C LYS A 154 5.83 0.03 -0.32
N GLY A 155 5.49 1.32 -0.26
CA GLY A 155 6.39 2.42 0.08
C GLY A 155 6.96 3.11 -1.15
N ARG A 156 6.72 4.42 -1.27
CA ARG A 156 7.22 5.25 -2.37
C ARG A 156 8.66 5.66 -2.11
N ILE A 157 9.52 5.51 -3.12
CA ILE A 157 10.94 5.89 -3.07
C ILE A 157 11.23 6.78 -4.27
N PRO A 158 11.73 8.02 -4.09
CA PRO A 158 12.01 8.67 -2.80
C PRO A 158 10.74 8.92 -1.94
N PRO A 159 10.86 8.96 -0.60
CA PRO A 159 9.76 9.37 0.28
C PRO A 159 9.38 10.83 -0.01
N ILE A 160 8.11 11.18 0.13
CA ILE A 160 7.61 12.54 -0.15
C ILE A 160 8.11 13.50 0.95
N LYS A 161 8.49 14.74 0.62
CA LYS A 161 9.04 15.68 1.62
C LYS A 161 7.90 16.42 2.31
N ARG A 162 7.70 16.13 3.59
CA ARG A 162 6.63 16.72 4.39
C ARG A 162 7.13 17.97 5.12
N ARG A 163 6.60 19.15 4.78
CA ARG A 163 6.97 20.42 5.43
C ARG A 163 6.33 20.61 6.81
N ARG A 164 5.07 20.19 6.97
CA ARG A 164 4.26 20.45 8.18
C ARG A 164 4.21 19.27 9.16
N LYS A 165 4.27 18.04 8.65
CA LYS A 165 4.15 16.81 9.45
C LYS A 165 5.42 15.99 9.36
N LYS A 166 5.67 15.17 10.37
CA LYS A 166 6.76 14.21 10.41
C LYS A 166 6.25 12.81 10.20
N SER A 167 7.12 11.94 9.70
CA SER A 167 6.78 10.56 9.35
C SER A 167 7.52 9.56 10.24
N VAL A 168 6.79 8.53 10.67
CA VAL A 168 7.37 7.26 11.10
C VAL A 168 7.42 6.33 9.89
N TYR A 169 8.60 6.08 9.37
CA TYR A 169 8.82 5.08 8.34
C TYR A 169 8.98 3.71 9.01
N VAL A 170 8.01 2.81 8.82
CA VAL A 170 8.09 1.43 9.36
C VAL A 170 8.48 0.51 8.22
N ALA A 171 9.68 -0.07 8.29
CA ALA A 171 10.32 -0.70 7.14
C ALA A 171 10.89 -2.09 7.45
N THR A 172 10.92 -2.97 6.45
CA THR A 172 11.79 -4.15 6.50
C THR A 172 13.25 -3.74 6.33
N ILE A 173 14.20 -4.61 6.69
CA ILE A 173 15.65 -4.33 6.64
C ILE A 173 16.07 -3.81 5.25
N GLU A 174 15.64 -4.47 4.18
CA GLU A 174 16.02 -4.14 2.80
C GLU A 174 15.38 -2.80 2.36
N ARG A 175 14.13 -2.57 2.78
CA ARG A 175 13.41 -1.34 2.46
C ARG A 175 13.92 -0.16 3.26
N ALA A 176 14.36 -0.37 4.50
CA ALA A 176 15.03 0.63 5.32
C ALA A 176 16.34 1.08 4.66
N GLN A 177 17.15 0.14 4.15
CA GLN A 177 18.36 0.46 3.40
C GLN A 177 18.06 1.28 2.14
N THR A 178 17.08 0.86 1.34
CA THR A 178 16.69 1.58 0.12
C THR A 178 16.20 3.00 0.43
N LEU A 179 15.43 3.15 1.52
CA LEU A 179 14.92 4.43 1.99
C LEU A 179 16.04 5.36 2.47
N ALA A 180 16.99 4.84 3.26
CA ALA A 180 18.14 5.60 3.74
C ALA A 180 19.03 6.09 2.59
N ASN A 181 19.33 5.22 1.62
CA ASN A 181 20.07 5.58 0.41
C ASN A 181 19.36 6.72 -0.34
N SER A 182 18.04 6.60 -0.52
CA SER A 182 17.25 7.62 -1.20
C SER A 182 17.23 8.95 -0.45
N LEU A 183 17.08 8.94 0.88
CA LEU A 183 17.16 10.17 1.69
C LEU A 183 18.53 10.83 1.57
N TYR A 184 19.61 10.05 1.54
CA TYR A 184 20.97 10.57 1.35
C TYR A 184 21.15 11.21 -0.03
N GLU A 185 20.76 10.53 -1.11
CA GLU A 185 20.81 11.05 -2.49
C GLU A 185 20.07 12.37 -2.65
N ASN A 186 18.92 12.49 -1.96
CA ASN A 186 18.08 13.69 -1.99
C ASN A 186 18.50 14.75 -0.96
N LYS A 187 19.66 14.60 -0.29
CA LYS A 187 20.17 15.52 0.75
C LYS A 187 19.16 15.78 1.88
N ARG A 188 18.46 14.72 2.29
CA ARG A 188 17.41 14.70 3.32
C ARG A 188 17.72 13.75 4.47
N ILE A 189 18.92 13.18 4.53
CA ILE A 189 19.30 12.29 5.62
C ILE A 189 19.22 13.01 6.98
N ASP A 190 19.46 14.32 7.00
CA ASP A 190 19.36 15.15 8.20
C ASP A 190 17.92 15.33 8.71
N ASP A 191 16.89 15.00 7.92
CA ASP A 191 15.50 14.98 8.38
C ASP A 191 15.27 13.85 9.41
N LEU A 192 16.08 12.79 9.35
CA LEU A 192 15.98 11.60 10.19
C LEU A 192 16.64 11.82 11.56
N GLY A 193 15.89 11.60 12.63
CA GLY A 193 16.34 11.86 14.00
C GLY A 193 16.59 10.63 14.86
N LEU A 194 15.97 9.50 14.51
CA LEU A 194 16.09 8.25 15.27
C LEU A 194 15.95 7.06 14.31
N VAL A 195 16.77 6.03 14.54
CA VAL A 195 16.62 4.70 13.93
C VAL A 195 16.43 3.68 15.04
N VAL A 196 15.35 2.91 14.98
CA VAL A 196 15.05 1.82 15.92
C VAL A 196 15.19 0.49 15.21
N ILE A 197 15.94 -0.44 15.82
CA ILE A 197 16.11 -1.82 15.34
C ILE A 197 15.70 -2.74 16.51
N ASP A 198 14.64 -3.55 16.36
CA ASP A 198 14.05 -4.36 17.45
C ASP A 198 14.19 -5.87 17.21
N GLU A 199 14.65 -6.63 18.24
CA GLU A 199 14.41 -8.07 18.58
C GLU A 199 15.17 -8.51 19.88
N VAL A 200 14.73 -9.60 20.59
CA VAL A 200 15.52 -10.62 21.42
C VAL A 200 15.16 -10.93 22.93
N ASN A 201 15.13 -12.26 23.31
CA ASN A 201 15.35 -13.14 24.54
C ASN A 201 14.42 -13.36 25.78
N LEU A 202 14.10 -14.61 26.26
CA LEU A 202 13.20 -15.00 27.42
C LEU A 202 13.63 -16.30 28.22
N THR A 203 12.95 -16.66 29.33
CA THR A 203 13.17 -17.74 30.38
C THR A 203 12.47 -19.12 30.13
N GLU A 204 12.89 -20.27 30.75
CA GLU A 204 12.70 -21.67 30.19
C GLU A 204 12.32 -22.87 31.13
N TYR A 205 11.80 -23.97 30.52
CA TYR A 205 11.54 -25.33 31.08
C TYR A 205 11.78 -26.46 30.01
N VAL A 206 12.05 -27.72 30.40
CA VAL A 206 12.43 -28.88 29.52
C VAL A 206 11.74 -30.18 29.96
N LYS A 207 11.23 -31.02 29.04
CA LYS A 207 10.65 -32.35 29.34
C LYS A 207 11.49 -33.48 28.75
N VAL A 208 11.89 -34.45 29.57
CA VAL A 208 12.62 -35.67 29.15
C VAL A 208 11.80 -36.88 29.58
N ASP A 209 11.36 -37.68 28.61
CA ASP A 209 10.41 -38.80 28.80
C ASP A 209 9.17 -38.38 29.61
N GLN A 210 8.99 -38.90 30.83
CA GLN A 210 7.87 -38.57 31.72
C GLN A 210 8.13 -37.39 32.65
N LEU A 211 9.36 -36.86 32.70
CA LEU A 211 9.79 -35.91 33.72
C LEU A 211 9.93 -34.50 33.12
N VAL A 212 9.31 -33.50 33.76
CA VAL A 212 9.45 -32.08 33.41
C VAL A 212 10.45 -31.43 34.37
N TYR A 213 11.36 -30.62 33.85
CA TYR A 213 12.41 -29.91 34.57
C TYR A 213 12.30 -28.39 34.33
N LYS A 214 12.57 -27.58 35.34
CA LYS A 214 12.70 -26.11 35.23
C LYS A 214 14.15 -25.74 34.94
N VAL A 215 14.38 -24.83 33.98
CA VAL A 215 15.73 -24.36 33.63
C VAL A 215 16.05 -23.12 34.46
N ASP A 216 17.00 -23.25 35.39
CA ASP A 216 17.52 -22.11 36.16
C ASP A 216 18.69 -21.46 35.41
N THR A 217 18.44 -20.30 34.80
CA THR A 217 19.44 -19.56 34.01
C THR A 217 20.52 -18.88 34.86
N ASN A 218 20.41 -18.93 36.19
CA ASN A 218 21.41 -18.36 37.11
C ASN A 218 22.44 -19.40 37.58
N CYS A 219 22.29 -20.67 37.22
CA CYS A 219 23.16 -21.74 37.67
C CYS A 219 24.36 -21.94 36.73
N GLN A 220 25.58 -21.99 37.27
CA GLN A 220 26.81 -22.18 36.51
C GLN A 220 27.12 -23.66 36.21
N ASP A 221 26.46 -24.61 36.90
CA ASP A 221 26.66 -26.05 36.72
C ASP A 221 25.55 -26.67 35.83
N PRO A 222 25.89 -27.27 34.67
CA PRO A 222 24.94 -27.98 33.81
C PRO A 222 24.16 -29.12 34.46
N ARG A 223 24.66 -29.70 35.55
CA ARG A 223 24.01 -30.81 36.25
C ARG A 223 22.93 -30.36 37.23
N GLU A 224 22.97 -29.10 37.64
CA GLU A 224 22.01 -28.47 38.57
C GLU A 224 21.02 -27.54 37.86
N MET A 225 21.20 -27.30 36.55
CA MET A 225 20.34 -26.47 35.71
C MET A 225 18.90 -26.98 35.53
N LEU A 226 18.63 -28.26 35.86
CA LEU A 226 17.34 -28.91 35.64
C LEU A 226 16.73 -29.36 36.98
N ALA A 227 15.91 -28.49 37.59
CA ALA A 227 15.17 -28.83 38.80
C ALA A 227 13.90 -29.64 38.45
N PHE A 228 13.75 -30.84 39.01
CA PHE A 228 12.57 -31.69 38.80
C PHE A 228 11.28 -30.95 39.18
N TYR A 229 10.30 -30.95 38.27
CA TYR A 229 9.00 -30.28 38.44
C TYR A 229 7.86 -31.29 38.66
N ARG A 230 7.63 -32.22 37.71
CA ARG A 230 6.59 -33.27 37.84
C ARG A 230 6.76 -34.45 36.87
N GLN A 231 5.99 -35.52 37.10
CA GLN A 231 5.85 -36.71 36.24
C GLN A 231 4.53 -36.70 35.44
N VAL A 232 4.54 -37.25 34.22
CA VAL A 232 3.39 -37.40 33.30
C VAL A 232 3.04 -38.89 33.15
N GLU A 233 1.75 -39.26 33.11
CA GLU A 233 1.30 -40.67 33.02
C GLU A 233 1.60 -41.30 31.63
N SER A 234 1.66 -42.63 31.54
CA SER A 234 2.03 -43.34 30.30
C SER A 234 0.98 -43.19 29.19
N GLY A 235 1.42 -42.72 28.01
CA GLY A 235 0.55 -42.48 26.84
C GLY A 235 -0.01 -43.72 26.14
N SER A 236 -1.06 -43.51 25.35
CA SER A 236 -1.68 -44.54 24.52
C SER A 236 -0.87 -44.80 23.23
N ALA A 237 -1.02 -45.97 22.61
CA ALA A 237 -0.33 -46.30 21.34
C ALA A 237 -0.64 -45.32 20.18
N MET A 238 -1.75 -44.58 20.25
CA MET A 238 -2.14 -43.56 19.26
C MET A 238 -1.49 -42.19 19.51
N ASP A 239 -1.09 -41.88 20.75
CA ASP A 239 -0.48 -40.62 21.17
C ASP A 239 0.80 -40.88 21.97
N PRO A 240 1.90 -41.28 21.30
CA PRO A 240 3.13 -41.70 21.97
C PRO A 240 3.84 -40.57 22.73
N ASP A 241 3.50 -39.31 22.44
CA ASP A 241 4.13 -38.11 22.99
C ASP A 241 3.29 -37.48 24.14
N ASN A 242 2.14 -38.08 24.48
CA ASN A 242 1.14 -37.56 25.43
C ASN A 242 0.70 -36.11 25.11
N LEU A 243 0.54 -35.77 23.83
CA LEU A 243 0.14 -34.42 23.42
C LEU A 243 -1.28 -34.09 23.89
N SER A 244 -2.18 -35.08 23.93
CA SER A 244 -3.57 -34.90 24.38
C SER A 244 -3.66 -34.36 25.80
N GLU A 245 -2.91 -34.93 26.75
CA GLU A 245 -2.85 -34.50 28.14
C GLU A 245 -2.28 -33.07 28.25
N LEU A 246 -1.13 -32.82 27.62
CA LEU A 246 -0.49 -31.52 27.61
C LEU A 246 -1.35 -30.42 26.98
N VAL A 247 -2.20 -30.74 26.00
CA VAL A 247 -3.09 -29.76 25.39
C VAL A 247 -4.34 -29.55 26.24
N THR A 248 -4.93 -30.62 26.78
CA THR A 248 -6.20 -30.57 27.54
C THR A 248 -6.06 -29.83 28.87
N GLU A 249 -4.88 -29.82 29.49
CA GLU A 249 -4.62 -29.00 30.70
C GLU A 249 -4.82 -27.49 30.48
N VAL A 250 -4.66 -27.02 29.23
CA VAL A 250 -4.67 -25.59 28.90
C VAL A 250 -5.93 -25.22 28.12
N VAL A 251 -6.30 -26.03 27.14
CA VAL A 251 -7.41 -25.76 26.22
C VAL A 251 -8.73 -26.25 26.82
N PRO A 252 -9.84 -25.47 26.75
CA PRO A 252 -10.04 -24.26 25.93
C PRO A 252 -9.83 -22.92 26.65
N ALA A 253 -9.53 -22.91 27.95
CA ALA A 253 -9.40 -21.67 28.72
C ALA A 253 -8.15 -20.83 28.32
N GLY A 254 -7.06 -21.51 27.99
CA GLY A 254 -5.84 -20.93 27.41
C GLY A 254 -5.60 -21.40 25.99
N SER A 255 -4.47 -20.97 25.43
CA SER A 255 -4.07 -21.29 24.06
C SER A 255 -2.75 -22.06 24.02
N CYS A 256 -2.61 -22.96 23.04
CA CYS A 256 -1.44 -23.80 22.87
C CYS A 256 -0.83 -23.68 21.45
N LEU A 257 0.49 -23.51 21.37
CA LEU A 257 1.25 -23.66 20.11
C LEU A 257 2.02 -24.97 20.13
N ILE A 258 2.00 -25.73 19.03
CA ILE A 258 2.67 -27.03 18.92
C ILE A 258 3.60 -27.00 17.70
N PHE A 259 4.90 -26.81 17.95
CA PHE A 259 5.93 -26.80 16.92
C PHE A 259 6.28 -28.23 16.46
N CYS A 260 6.06 -28.46 15.17
CA CYS A 260 6.31 -29.70 14.47
C CYS A 260 7.46 -29.53 13.45
N PRO A 261 8.26 -30.59 13.19
CA PRO A 261 9.47 -30.49 12.38
C PRO A 261 9.20 -30.25 10.89
N THR A 262 8.09 -30.77 10.37
CA THR A 262 7.74 -30.69 8.94
C THR A 262 6.31 -30.23 8.75
N ARG A 263 6.02 -29.68 7.56
CA ARG A 263 4.65 -29.27 7.18
C ARG A 263 3.66 -30.43 7.33
N LYS A 264 4.05 -31.62 6.87
CA LYS A 264 3.22 -32.82 6.94
C LYS A 264 3.02 -33.30 8.38
N SER A 265 4.04 -33.20 9.22
CA SER A 265 3.92 -33.51 10.65
C SER A 265 2.92 -32.58 11.33
N ALA A 266 2.95 -31.27 11.04
CA ALA A 266 1.98 -30.32 11.57
C ALA A 266 0.53 -30.66 11.19
N GLU A 267 0.27 -31.01 9.92
CA GLU A 267 -1.04 -31.46 9.46
C GLU A 267 -1.49 -32.75 10.18
N ASN A 268 -0.60 -33.74 10.28
CA ASN A 268 -0.91 -35.04 10.87
C ASN A 268 -1.16 -34.94 12.37
N VAL A 269 -0.37 -34.14 13.11
CA VAL A 269 -0.58 -33.89 14.55
C VAL A 269 -1.92 -33.18 14.78
N CYS A 270 -2.26 -32.21 13.92
CA CYS A 270 -3.55 -31.53 14.00
C CYS A 270 -4.73 -32.51 13.82
N LEU A 271 -4.62 -33.46 12.89
CA LEU A 271 -5.61 -34.55 12.70
C LEU A 271 -5.58 -35.59 13.82
N LEU A 272 -4.44 -35.86 14.43
CA LEU A 272 -4.34 -36.76 15.57
C LEU A 272 -5.15 -36.17 16.74
N LEU A 273 -4.94 -34.89 17.04
CA LEU A 273 -5.61 -34.18 18.14
C LEU A 273 -7.14 -34.19 18.01
N THR A 274 -7.72 -34.19 16.82
CA THR A 274 -9.18 -34.31 16.67
C THR A 274 -9.73 -35.67 17.07
N LYS A 275 -8.89 -36.70 17.15
CA LYS A 275 -9.26 -38.06 17.57
C LYS A 275 -9.05 -38.31 19.06
N VAL A 276 -8.09 -37.61 19.67
CA VAL A 276 -7.68 -37.85 21.07
C VAL A 276 -8.18 -36.79 22.04
N LEU A 277 -8.52 -35.58 21.58
CA LEU A 277 -9.05 -34.53 22.45
C LEU A 277 -10.55 -34.72 22.76
N PRO A 278 -11.04 -34.19 23.90
CA PRO A 278 -12.43 -34.33 24.30
C PRO A 278 -13.42 -33.75 23.28
N SER A 279 -14.52 -34.46 23.04
CA SER A 279 -15.57 -34.05 22.10
C SER A 279 -16.31 -32.78 22.53
N ASP A 280 -16.24 -32.40 23.81
CA ASP A 280 -16.82 -31.14 24.32
C ASP A 280 -16.21 -29.88 23.68
N LEU A 281 -14.99 -29.96 23.14
CA LEU A 281 -14.38 -28.87 22.37
C LEU A 281 -15.21 -28.50 21.13
N LEU A 282 -16.02 -29.42 20.58
CA LEU A 282 -16.94 -29.14 19.48
C LEU A 282 -18.08 -28.18 19.87
N LYS A 283 -18.42 -28.13 21.17
CA LYS A 283 -19.46 -27.24 21.70
C LYS A 283 -18.90 -25.84 21.99
N HIS A 284 -17.64 -25.74 22.41
CA HIS A 284 -16.98 -24.47 22.71
C HIS A 284 -16.91 -23.55 21.48
N LYS A 285 -17.46 -22.33 21.59
CA LYS A 285 -17.51 -21.31 20.51
C LYS A 285 -17.99 -21.84 19.16
N LYS A 286 -18.98 -22.75 19.17
CA LYS A 286 -19.43 -23.48 17.98
C LYS A 286 -19.90 -22.55 16.85
N GLN A 287 -20.57 -21.45 17.17
CA GLN A 287 -21.09 -20.52 16.15
C GLN A 287 -19.96 -19.69 15.54
N GLU A 288 -19.06 -19.18 16.37
CA GLU A 288 -17.88 -18.41 15.96
C GLU A 288 -16.98 -19.27 15.08
N LYS A 289 -16.73 -20.54 15.45
CA LYS A 289 -15.98 -21.50 14.63
C LYS A 289 -16.65 -21.75 13.28
N LYS A 290 -17.97 -21.87 13.22
CA LYS A 290 -18.72 -22.02 11.96
C LYS A 290 -18.58 -20.78 11.07
N ILE A 291 -18.67 -19.58 11.66
CA ILE A 291 -18.49 -18.31 10.94
C ILE A 291 -17.06 -18.20 10.41
N PHE A 292 -16.07 -18.48 11.25
CA PHE A 292 -14.66 -18.51 10.88
C PHE A 292 -14.40 -19.49 9.73
N LEU A 293 -14.92 -20.71 9.80
CA LEU A 293 -14.78 -21.71 8.76
C LEU A 293 -15.37 -21.24 7.42
N LYS A 294 -16.56 -20.60 7.44
CA LYS A 294 -17.16 -19.99 6.25
C LYS A 294 -16.28 -18.88 5.67
N ARG A 295 -15.73 -18.01 6.52
CA ARG A 295 -14.82 -16.93 6.11
C ARG A 295 -13.54 -17.49 5.48
N LEU A 296 -12.96 -18.53 6.05
CA LEU A 296 -11.77 -19.20 5.52
C LEU A 296 -12.05 -19.83 4.14
N ILE A 297 -13.23 -20.45 3.95
CA ILE A 297 -13.67 -21.00 2.66
C ILE A 297 -13.85 -19.88 1.63
N GLN A 298 -14.48 -18.76 2.02
CA GLN A 298 -14.71 -17.62 1.13
C GLN A 298 -13.39 -17.01 0.64
N GLU A 299 -12.40 -16.87 1.52
CA GLU A 299 -11.08 -16.34 1.17
C GLU A 299 -10.33 -17.27 0.19
N CYS A 300 -10.60 -18.56 0.26
CA CYS A 300 -10.03 -19.59 -0.60
C CYS A 300 -10.91 -19.88 -1.85
N ASP A 301 -11.73 -18.92 -2.29
CA ASP A 301 -12.65 -19.04 -3.44
C ASP A 301 -13.52 -20.32 -3.39
N GLY A 302 -14.07 -20.62 -2.21
CA GLY A 302 -14.95 -21.78 -1.99
C GLY A 302 -14.21 -23.08 -1.66
N ARG A 303 -12.88 -23.08 -1.60
CA ARG A 303 -12.06 -24.26 -1.31
C ARG A 303 -11.56 -24.28 0.13
N ILE A 304 -11.28 -25.49 0.63
CA ILE A 304 -10.62 -25.68 1.91
C ILE A 304 -9.96 -27.05 1.92
N CYS A 305 -8.80 -27.17 2.57
CA CYS A 305 -8.18 -28.48 2.74
C CYS A 305 -8.99 -29.35 3.71
N ASN A 306 -8.96 -30.67 3.50
CA ASN A 306 -9.69 -31.62 4.33
C ASN A 306 -9.28 -31.54 5.81
N VAL A 307 -7.98 -31.26 6.07
CA VAL A 307 -7.44 -31.13 7.44
C VAL A 307 -8.09 -29.96 8.18
N GLN A 308 -8.04 -28.73 7.65
CA GLN A 308 -8.69 -27.57 8.31
C GLN A 308 -10.20 -27.79 8.47
N ARG A 309 -10.86 -28.41 7.48
CA ARG A 309 -12.30 -28.72 7.53
C ARG A 309 -12.66 -29.60 8.75
N GLN A 310 -11.79 -30.53 9.12
CA GLN A 310 -11.99 -31.43 10.28
C GLN A 310 -11.51 -30.82 11.60
N CYS A 311 -10.41 -30.06 11.58
CA CYS A 311 -9.77 -29.54 12.79
C CYS A 311 -10.44 -28.28 13.35
N VAL A 312 -10.88 -27.35 12.49
CA VAL A 312 -11.46 -26.07 12.92
C VAL A 312 -12.68 -26.23 13.84
N PRO A 313 -13.61 -27.18 13.62
CA PRO A 313 -14.70 -27.46 14.57
C PRO A 313 -14.23 -27.77 16.00
N TYR A 314 -13.08 -28.42 16.17
CA TYR A 314 -12.47 -28.68 17.48
C TYR A 314 -11.75 -27.46 18.07
N GLY A 315 -11.65 -26.34 17.33
CA GLY A 315 -10.82 -25.20 17.72
C GLY A 315 -9.34 -25.40 17.42
N LEU A 316 -9.03 -26.34 16.51
CA LEU A 316 -7.67 -26.67 16.10
C LEU A 316 -7.41 -26.19 14.68
N ALA A 317 -6.20 -25.74 14.39
CA ALA A 317 -5.76 -25.50 13.01
C ALA A 317 -4.27 -25.81 12.87
N TYR A 318 -3.79 -25.99 11.65
CA TYR A 318 -2.36 -26.05 11.38
C TYR A 318 -1.87 -24.75 10.72
N HIS A 319 -0.59 -24.43 10.89
CA HIS A 319 0.03 -23.21 10.35
C HIS A 319 1.45 -23.45 9.84
N HIS A 320 1.67 -23.24 8.54
CA HIS A 320 3.00 -23.36 7.93
C HIS A 320 3.07 -22.62 6.59
N SER A 321 4.28 -22.50 6.02
CA SER A 321 4.55 -21.83 4.73
C SER A 321 3.84 -22.42 3.50
N GLY A 322 3.23 -23.61 3.58
CA GLY A 322 2.38 -24.14 2.51
C GLY A 322 0.99 -23.49 2.39
N LEU A 323 0.56 -22.71 3.40
CA LEU A 323 -0.67 -21.92 3.38
C LEU A 323 -0.43 -20.55 2.72
N THR A 324 -1.46 -19.95 2.15
CA THR A 324 -1.39 -18.55 1.70
C THR A 324 -1.22 -17.60 2.88
N ALA A 325 -0.71 -16.38 2.63
CA ALA A 325 -0.61 -15.32 3.61
C ALA A 325 -1.98 -14.97 4.23
N ASP A 326 -3.03 -14.99 3.42
CA ASP A 326 -4.40 -14.68 3.85
C ASP A 326 -4.97 -15.77 4.76
N GLU A 327 -4.76 -17.05 4.42
CA GLU A 327 -5.11 -18.17 5.32
C GLU A 327 -4.36 -18.08 6.64
N ARG A 328 -3.03 -17.83 6.58
CA ARG A 328 -2.19 -17.69 7.77
C ARG A 328 -2.68 -16.58 8.69
N ARG A 329 -3.04 -15.42 8.11
CA ARG A 329 -3.58 -14.27 8.84
C ARG A 329 -4.92 -14.59 9.49
N LEU A 330 -5.86 -15.18 8.75
CA LEU A 330 -7.18 -15.56 9.30
C LEU A 330 -7.03 -16.55 10.46
N ILE A 331 -6.15 -17.53 10.34
CA ILE A 331 -5.87 -18.51 11.41
C ILE A 331 -5.24 -17.83 12.64
N GLN A 332 -4.33 -16.88 12.43
CA GLN A 332 -3.70 -16.11 13.51
C GLN A 332 -4.73 -15.23 14.24
N ASP A 333 -5.53 -14.47 13.50
CA ASP A 333 -6.58 -13.62 14.04
C ASP A 333 -7.56 -14.47 14.88
N ALA A 334 -8.01 -15.61 14.35
CA ALA A 334 -8.92 -16.52 15.05
C ALA A 334 -8.28 -17.17 16.29
N PHE A 335 -6.96 -17.36 16.31
CA PHE A 335 -6.24 -17.84 17.50
C PHE A 335 -6.14 -16.76 18.58
N LEU A 336 -5.85 -15.51 18.21
CA LEU A 336 -5.82 -14.37 19.14
C LEU A 336 -7.21 -14.08 19.73
N GLU A 337 -8.28 -14.23 18.93
CA GLU A 337 -9.67 -14.13 19.39
C GLU A 337 -10.12 -15.34 20.24
N GLY A 338 -9.26 -16.35 20.40
CA GLY A 338 -9.54 -17.59 21.11
C GLY A 338 -10.68 -18.42 20.49
N ILE A 339 -10.96 -18.23 19.20
CA ILE A 339 -11.86 -19.11 18.42
C ILE A 339 -11.13 -20.44 18.17
N LEU A 340 -9.84 -20.33 17.84
CA LEU A 340 -8.90 -21.45 17.81
C LEU A 340 -8.12 -21.45 19.13
N CYS A 341 -8.02 -22.60 19.76
CA CYS A 341 -7.39 -22.80 21.06
C CYS A 341 -6.05 -23.54 20.94
N ALA A 342 -5.78 -24.26 19.85
CA ALA A 342 -4.45 -24.80 19.58
C ALA A 342 -4.05 -24.70 18.10
N LEU A 343 -2.76 -24.43 17.85
CA LEU A 343 -2.17 -24.45 16.52
C LEU A 343 -1.00 -25.43 16.42
N CYS A 344 -1.05 -26.31 15.42
CA CYS A 344 0.08 -27.15 15.03
C CYS A 344 0.89 -26.43 13.94
N CYS A 345 2.11 -26.00 14.24
CA CYS A 345 2.86 -25.11 13.37
C CYS A 345 4.29 -25.58 13.08
N THR A 346 4.90 -25.07 12.01
CA THR A 346 6.35 -25.23 11.75
C THR A 346 7.14 -24.05 12.30
N SER A 347 8.47 -24.18 12.38
CA SER A 347 9.38 -23.10 12.82
C SER A 347 9.21 -21.78 12.07
N THR A 348 8.62 -21.78 10.87
CA THR A 348 8.26 -20.55 10.14
C THR A 348 7.28 -19.64 10.89
N LEU A 349 6.51 -20.14 11.86
CA LEU A 349 5.68 -19.29 12.72
C LEU A 349 6.51 -18.68 13.86
N ALA A 350 7.66 -19.27 14.20
CA ALA A 350 8.58 -18.78 15.23
C ALA A 350 9.17 -17.42 14.87
N ALA A 351 9.37 -17.18 13.56
CA ALA A 351 9.88 -15.96 12.99
C ALA A 351 8.73 -15.14 12.36
N GLY A 352 8.54 -13.88 12.80
CA GLY A 352 7.79 -12.90 12.02
C GLY A 352 6.34 -12.64 12.36
N VAL A 353 5.77 -13.19 13.44
CA VAL A 353 4.40 -12.84 13.86
C VAL A 353 4.34 -12.79 15.38
N ASN A 354 3.75 -11.77 15.99
CA ASN A 354 3.55 -11.74 17.43
C ASN A 354 2.32 -12.59 17.81
N LEU A 355 2.53 -13.88 18.09
CA LEU A 355 1.47 -14.82 18.42
C LEU A 355 1.80 -15.49 19.76
N PRO A 356 1.47 -14.84 20.89
CA PRO A 356 1.70 -15.40 22.21
C PRO A 356 0.65 -16.48 22.54
N ALA A 357 1.07 -17.51 23.27
CA ALA A 357 0.20 -18.58 23.73
C ALA A 357 0.51 -18.96 25.16
N LYS A 358 -0.50 -19.39 25.92
CA LYS A 358 -0.30 -19.80 27.32
C LYS A 358 0.73 -20.93 27.43
N ARG A 359 0.68 -21.89 26.50
CA ARG A 359 1.64 -23.00 26.40
C ARG A 359 2.23 -23.13 25.00
N VAL A 360 3.54 -23.41 24.94
CA VAL A 360 4.25 -23.78 23.71
C VAL A 360 4.80 -25.19 23.88
N ILE A 361 4.58 -26.06 22.90
CA ILE A 361 5.07 -27.44 22.87
C ILE A 361 6.01 -27.59 21.67
N LEU A 362 7.25 -28.03 21.88
CA LEU A 362 8.17 -28.40 20.80
C LEU A 362 8.23 -29.92 20.73
N ARG A 363 7.77 -30.50 19.62
CA ARG A 363 7.72 -31.97 19.47
C ARG A 363 9.10 -32.60 19.26
N THR A 364 10.09 -31.82 18.86
CA THR A 364 11.45 -32.30 18.63
C THR A 364 12.44 -31.13 18.71
N PHE A 365 13.69 -31.45 19.01
CA PHE A 365 14.84 -30.56 18.92
C PHE A 365 15.48 -30.53 17.52
N THR A 366 14.86 -31.15 16.53
CA THR A 366 15.35 -31.20 15.15
C THR A 366 14.53 -30.32 14.21
N VAL A 367 15.23 -29.53 13.38
CA VAL A 367 14.65 -28.76 12.28
C VAL A 367 15.09 -29.43 10.98
N GLY A 368 14.16 -30.11 10.30
CA GLY A 368 14.52 -31.02 9.20
C GLY A 368 15.38 -32.17 9.73
N ASN A 369 16.60 -32.32 9.19
CA ASN A 369 17.55 -33.35 9.60
C ASN A 369 18.67 -32.81 10.51
N ARG A 370 18.62 -31.53 10.92
CA ARG A 370 19.65 -30.88 11.74
C ARG A 370 19.12 -30.66 13.16
N PHE A 371 19.99 -30.84 14.16
CA PHE A 371 19.71 -30.41 15.53
C PHE A 371 19.66 -28.87 15.59
N MET A 372 18.64 -28.33 16.25
CA MET A 372 18.40 -26.89 16.28
C MET A 372 19.50 -26.13 17.04
N SER A 373 19.71 -24.86 16.69
CA SER A 373 20.58 -23.97 17.48
C SER A 373 19.85 -23.40 18.69
N LYS A 374 20.61 -22.90 19.69
CA LYS A 374 20.02 -22.26 20.88
C LYS A 374 19.13 -21.07 20.50
N GLN A 375 19.50 -20.35 19.44
CA GLN A 375 18.72 -19.23 18.93
C GLN A 375 17.38 -19.69 18.33
N GLU A 376 17.37 -20.73 17.51
CA GLU A 376 16.14 -21.30 16.93
C GLU A 376 15.20 -21.83 18.01
N TYR A 377 15.77 -22.42 19.07
CA TYR A 377 15.04 -22.91 20.23
C TYR A 377 14.35 -21.77 20.98
N LYS A 378 15.12 -20.73 21.32
CA LYS A 378 14.62 -19.53 22.01
C LYS A 378 13.55 -18.77 21.23
N GLN A 379 13.63 -18.72 19.90
CA GLN A 379 12.61 -18.09 19.06
C GLN A 379 11.26 -18.81 19.13
N MET A 380 11.26 -20.13 19.33
CA MET A 380 10.04 -20.93 19.47
C MET A 380 9.49 -20.86 20.89
N THR A 381 10.33 -21.06 21.92
CA THR A 381 9.91 -21.06 23.33
C THR A 381 9.49 -19.68 23.83
N GLY A 382 10.09 -18.60 23.32
CA GLY A 382 9.77 -17.21 23.69
C GLY A 382 8.35 -16.74 23.32
N ARG A 383 7.51 -17.62 22.76
CA ARG A 383 6.08 -17.38 22.49
C ARG A 383 5.16 -17.84 23.62
N ALA A 384 5.72 -18.47 24.65
CA ALA A 384 4.99 -18.87 25.84
C ALA A 384 4.69 -17.66 26.73
N GLY A 385 3.44 -17.55 27.17
CA GLY A 385 2.92 -16.47 28.01
C GLY A 385 2.36 -15.29 27.21
N ARG A 386 1.14 -14.86 27.56
CA ARG A 386 0.51 -13.63 27.01
C ARG A 386 0.72 -12.47 27.97
N ALA A 387 1.53 -11.50 27.57
CA ALA A 387 1.79 -10.29 28.36
C ALA A 387 0.46 -9.59 28.73
N GLY A 388 0.21 -9.43 30.03
CA GLY A 388 -1.00 -8.80 30.57
C GLY A 388 -2.26 -9.67 30.62
N MET A 389 -2.20 -10.95 30.24
CA MET A 389 -3.34 -11.88 30.34
C MET A 389 -3.04 -13.13 31.17
N ASP A 390 -1.83 -13.68 31.09
CA ASP A 390 -1.44 -14.88 31.84
C ASP A 390 -0.43 -14.50 32.94
N ASP A 391 -0.61 -15.05 34.14
CA ASP A 391 0.33 -14.85 35.25
C ASP A 391 1.68 -15.52 35.00
N ASN A 392 1.70 -16.60 34.19
CA ASN A 392 2.88 -17.36 33.80
C ASN A 392 2.67 -18.00 32.41
N GLY A 393 3.76 -18.19 31.65
CA GLY A 393 3.79 -18.92 30.38
C GLY A 393 4.64 -20.19 30.46
N GLU A 394 4.24 -21.25 29.77
CA GLU A 394 4.93 -22.55 29.82
C GLU A 394 5.47 -22.98 28.45
N SER A 395 6.71 -23.45 28.39
CA SER A 395 7.29 -24.10 27.21
C SER A 395 7.69 -25.54 27.53
N ILE A 396 7.22 -26.51 26.74
CA ILE A 396 7.50 -27.94 26.91
C ILE A 396 8.17 -28.45 25.64
N ALA A 397 9.45 -28.76 25.71
CA ALA A 397 10.17 -29.40 24.61
C ALA A 397 10.33 -30.90 24.87
N ILE A 398 9.94 -31.73 23.90
CA ILE A 398 9.94 -33.19 23.97
C ILE A 398 11.24 -33.69 23.33
N ALA A 399 12.05 -34.41 24.11
CA ALA A 399 13.27 -35.08 23.66
C ALA A 399 13.20 -36.59 23.89
N GLN A 400 13.89 -37.35 23.05
CA GLN A 400 14.15 -38.77 23.30
C GLN A 400 15.36 -38.93 24.23
N GLN A 401 15.42 -40.02 24.99
CA GLN A 401 16.56 -40.33 25.87
C GLN A 401 17.91 -40.33 25.14
N SER A 402 17.94 -40.75 23.88
CA SER A 402 19.14 -40.70 23.02
C SER A 402 19.67 -39.29 22.75
N GLN A 403 18.81 -38.28 22.88
CA GLN A 403 19.13 -36.87 22.61
C GLN A 403 19.45 -36.08 23.88
N LYS A 404 19.34 -36.70 25.08
CA LYS A 404 19.48 -36.02 26.37
C LYS A 404 20.75 -35.18 26.46
N SER A 405 21.91 -35.75 26.13
CA SER A 405 23.20 -35.05 26.19
C SER A 405 23.27 -33.86 25.22
N GLN A 406 22.66 -33.95 24.03
CA GLN A 406 22.61 -32.84 23.07
C GLN A 406 21.71 -31.72 23.56
N VAL A 407 20.60 -32.05 24.23
CA VAL A 407 19.68 -31.08 24.83
C VAL A 407 20.34 -30.36 26.00
N GLU A 408 21.03 -31.08 26.89
CA GLU A 408 21.80 -30.49 27.99
C GLU A 408 22.83 -29.48 27.45
N GLN A 409 23.59 -29.88 26.43
CA GLN A 409 24.57 -29.01 25.78
C GLN A 409 23.93 -27.77 25.11
N LEU A 410 22.76 -27.92 24.49
CA LEU A 410 22.02 -26.81 23.87
C LEU A 410 21.61 -25.77 24.92
N LEU A 411 21.04 -26.23 26.03
CA LEU A 411 20.55 -25.36 27.11
C LEU A 411 21.69 -24.66 27.83
N SER A 412 22.81 -25.37 28.06
CA SER A 412 24.00 -24.84 28.71
C SER A 412 24.88 -23.97 27.80
N SER A 413 24.75 -24.09 26.47
CA SER A 413 25.59 -23.32 25.54
C SER A 413 25.35 -21.81 25.65
N ASN A 414 26.39 -20.98 25.51
CA ASN A 414 26.19 -19.54 25.37
C ASN A 414 25.52 -19.23 24.02
N PHE A 415 24.84 -18.08 23.93
CA PHE A 415 24.48 -17.58 22.60
C PHE A 415 25.75 -17.40 21.77
N ASP A 416 25.69 -17.78 20.49
CA ASP A 416 26.79 -17.51 19.57
C ASP A 416 27.08 -16.01 19.56
N ALA A 417 28.36 -15.65 19.64
CA ALA A 417 28.75 -14.25 19.53
C ALA A 417 28.25 -13.69 18.18
N CYS A 418 27.59 -12.52 18.20
CA CYS A 418 27.19 -11.84 16.97
C CYS A 418 28.44 -11.49 16.17
N LYS A 419 28.60 -12.05 14.96
CA LYS A 419 29.75 -11.80 14.07
C LYS A 419 29.29 -11.04 12.84
N SER A 420 30.16 -10.19 12.30
CA SER A 420 29.93 -9.50 11.04
C SER A 420 29.69 -10.48 9.89
N SER A 421 28.62 -10.25 9.11
CA SER A 421 28.27 -11.04 7.93
C SER A 421 28.86 -10.48 6.63
N LEU A 422 29.65 -9.41 6.68
CA LEU A 422 30.19 -8.77 5.47
C LEU A 422 31.09 -9.70 4.63
N LEU A 423 31.72 -10.69 5.26
CA LEU A 423 32.57 -11.69 4.60
C LEU A 423 31.83 -12.99 4.22
N TYR A 424 30.55 -13.11 4.56
CA TYR A 424 29.76 -14.28 4.22
C TYR A 424 29.58 -14.38 2.70
N ASP A 425 29.45 -15.61 2.18
CA ASP A 425 29.21 -15.90 0.76
C ASP A 425 30.24 -15.21 -0.16
N ASP A 426 31.53 -15.49 0.08
CA ASP A 426 32.65 -14.89 -0.67
C ASP A 426 32.66 -13.34 -0.64
N GLY A 427 32.45 -12.75 0.53
CA GLY A 427 32.50 -11.29 0.69
C GLY A 427 31.38 -10.53 -0.01
N ARG A 428 30.27 -11.19 -0.33
CA ARG A 428 29.09 -10.60 -0.97
C ARG A 428 28.58 -9.34 -0.27
N GLY A 429 28.50 -9.37 1.06
CA GLY A 429 28.09 -8.22 1.86
C GLY A 429 29.03 -7.02 1.69
N LEU A 430 30.34 -7.27 1.67
CA LEU A 430 31.36 -6.24 1.45
C LEU A 430 31.30 -5.68 0.02
N LYS A 431 31.17 -6.53 -1.00
CA LYS A 431 31.01 -6.11 -2.42
C LYS A 431 29.80 -5.16 -2.57
N ASN A 432 28.65 -5.52 -1.99
CA ASN A 432 27.43 -4.71 -1.98
C ASN A 432 27.62 -3.37 -1.24
N LEU A 433 28.29 -3.37 -0.08
CA LEU A 433 28.59 -2.16 0.69
C LEU A 433 29.46 -1.19 -0.09
N LEU A 434 30.55 -1.69 -0.70
CA LEU A 434 31.48 -0.87 -1.48
C LEU A 434 30.77 -0.26 -2.69
N LEU A 435 30.03 -1.05 -3.47
CA LEU A 435 29.32 -0.53 -4.63
C LEU A 435 28.29 0.53 -4.24
N SER A 436 27.52 0.29 -3.17
CA SER A 436 26.51 1.24 -2.69
C SER A 436 27.13 2.56 -2.25
N THR A 437 28.23 2.52 -1.49
CA THR A 437 28.89 3.72 -0.97
C THR A 437 29.64 4.51 -2.06
N ILE A 438 30.17 3.85 -3.09
CA ILE A 438 30.67 4.51 -4.31
C ILE A 438 29.51 5.14 -5.09
N GLY A 439 28.38 4.43 -5.26
CA GLY A 439 27.19 4.95 -5.96
C GLY A 439 26.57 6.17 -5.29
N LEU A 440 26.58 6.19 -3.96
CA LEU A 440 26.17 7.35 -3.15
C LEU A 440 27.24 8.46 -3.11
N LYS A 441 28.39 8.28 -3.76
CA LYS A 441 29.52 9.22 -3.77
C LYS A 441 30.10 9.52 -2.38
N MET A 442 29.95 8.58 -1.44
CA MET A 442 30.61 8.63 -0.13
C MET A 442 32.09 8.25 -0.26
N ILE A 443 32.40 7.34 -1.19
CA ILE A 443 33.75 6.94 -1.56
C ILE A 443 34.08 7.62 -2.88
N LYS A 444 35.15 8.42 -2.90
CA LYS A 444 35.70 9.01 -4.12
C LYS A 444 37.08 8.45 -4.43
N CYS A 445 37.87 8.11 -3.41
CA CYS A 445 39.20 7.57 -3.57
C CYS A 445 39.43 6.32 -2.72
N LYS A 446 40.57 5.65 -2.91
CA LYS A 446 40.93 4.45 -2.15
C LYS A 446 41.05 4.70 -0.63
N ALA A 447 41.39 5.92 -0.22
CA ALA A 447 41.51 6.26 1.20
C ALA A 447 40.13 6.25 1.90
N ASP A 448 39.08 6.72 1.22
CA ASP A 448 37.71 6.74 1.75
C ASP A 448 37.18 5.31 1.99
N ILE A 449 37.59 4.35 1.14
CA ILE A 449 37.24 2.94 1.31
C ILE A 449 37.69 2.44 2.69
N VAL A 450 38.93 2.73 3.06
CA VAL A 450 39.50 2.32 4.35
C VAL A 450 38.72 2.97 5.49
N GLN A 451 38.38 4.26 5.37
CA GLN A 451 37.60 4.96 6.40
C GLN A 451 36.22 4.35 6.60
N ILE A 452 35.49 4.02 5.53
CA ILE A 452 34.17 3.38 5.64
C ILE A 452 34.27 1.99 6.25
N VAL A 453 35.25 1.19 5.85
CA VAL A 453 35.43 -0.16 6.41
C VAL A 453 35.72 -0.10 7.91
N LYS A 454 36.47 0.91 8.38
CA LYS A 454 36.73 1.15 9.81
C LYS A 454 35.47 1.38 10.65
N LEU A 455 34.40 1.88 10.05
CA LEU A 455 33.10 2.09 10.72
C LEU A 455 32.25 0.82 10.80
N THR A 456 32.67 -0.29 10.19
CA THR A 456 31.88 -1.52 10.15
C THR A 456 32.14 -2.41 11.36
N LEU A 457 31.14 -3.23 11.73
CA LEU A 457 31.31 -4.27 12.75
C LEU A 457 32.44 -5.26 12.40
N LEU A 458 32.73 -5.48 11.10
CA LEU A 458 33.84 -6.33 10.66
C LEU A 458 35.18 -5.82 11.19
N TYR A 459 35.42 -4.51 11.06
CA TYR A 459 36.68 -3.91 11.52
C TYR A 459 36.73 -3.84 13.05
N VAL A 460 35.62 -3.47 13.70
CA VAL A 460 35.51 -3.46 15.18
C VAL A 460 35.82 -4.82 15.80
N GLN A 461 35.48 -5.91 15.11
CA GLN A 461 35.71 -7.28 15.57
C GLN A 461 37.10 -7.85 15.20
N CYS A 462 37.87 -7.16 14.36
CA CYS A 462 39.21 -7.60 14.00
C CYS A 462 40.24 -7.16 15.04
N LYS A 463 41.24 -8.02 15.26
CA LYS A 463 42.42 -7.68 16.08
C LYS A 463 43.38 -6.82 15.26
N GLU A 464 44.19 -5.96 15.90
CA GLU A 464 45.18 -5.10 15.23
C GLU A 464 46.12 -5.89 14.28
N SER A 465 46.46 -7.14 14.63
CA SER A 465 47.27 -8.04 13.82
C SER A 465 46.63 -8.49 12.49
N GLU A 466 45.33 -8.27 12.29
CA GLU A 466 44.56 -8.71 11.12
C GLU A 466 44.21 -7.56 10.15
N GLU A 467 44.65 -6.33 10.41
CA GLU A 467 44.33 -5.16 9.56
C GLU A 467 44.82 -5.34 8.11
N ASN A 468 46.01 -5.91 7.93
CA ASN A 468 46.56 -6.24 6.61
C ASN A 468 45.69 -7.25 5.84
N LYS A 469 45.05 -8.17 6.56
CA LYS A 469 44.13 -9.17 5.99
C LYS A 469 42.84 -8.51 5.51
N ILE A 470 42.26 -7.60 6.30
CA ILE A 470 41.07 -6.83 5.88
C ILE A 470 41.38 -6.00 4.64
N ASN A 471 42.51 -5.29 4.62
CA ASN A 471 42.92 -4.48 3.48
C ASN A 471 43.05 -5.31 2.19
N SER A 472 43.62 -6.53 2.28
CA SER A 472 43.69 -7.46 1.15
C SER A 472 42.30 -7.87 0.65
N ILE A 473 41.38 -8.22 1.56
CA ILE A 473 40.00 -8.61 1.21
C ILE A 473 39.24 -7.45 0.55
N VAL A 474 39.39 -6.23 1.07
CA VAL A 474 38.79 -5.02 0.50
C VAL A 474 39.32 -4.75 -0.91
N GLN A 475 40.63 -4.90 -1.13
CA GLN A 475 41.23 -4.77 -2.46
C GLN A 475 40.72 -5.84 -3.43
N GLN A 476 40.53 -7.08 -2.98
CA GLN A 476 39.94 -8.14 -3.80
C GLN A 476 38.50 -7.82 -4.18
N ALA A 477 37.69 -7.32 -3.24
CA ALA A 477 36.31 -6.91 -3.50
C ALA A 477 36.26 -5.74 -4.50
N LEU A 478 37.13 -4.73 -4.38
CA LEU A 478 37.22 -3.63 -5.35
C LEU A 478 37.65 -4.13 -6.74
N LYS A 479 38.64 -5.03 -6.80
CA LYS A 479 39.09 -5.63 -8.06
C LYS A 479 37.97 -6.41 -8.74
N PHE A 480 37.15 -7.12 -7.97
CA PHE A 480 35.95 -7.77 -8.49
C PHE A 480 34.98 -6.77 -9.11
N LEU A 481 34.65 -5.66 -8.44
CA LEU A 481 33.74 -4.63 -8.98
C LEU A 481 34.26 -3.98 -10.27
N LEU A 482 35.58 -3.78 -10.38
CA LEU A 482 36.23 -3.29 -11.60
C LEU A 482 36.16 -4.32 -12.74
N ASN A 483 36.46 -5.59 -12.45
CA ASN A 483 36.36 -6.69 -13.43
C ASN A 483 34.93 -6.91 -13.90
N GLU A 484 33.96 -6.74 -12.99
CA GLU A 484 32.53 -6.82 -13.31
C GLU A 484 32.01 -5.59 -14.10
N LYS A 485 32.86 -4.56 -14.30
CA LYS A 485 32.52 -3.28 -14.94
C LYS A 485 31.40 -2.53 -14.23
N LEU A 486 31.26 -2.73 -12.91
CA LEU A 486 30.29 -2.01 -12.07
C LEU A 486 30.87 -0.67 -11.60
N VAL A 487 32.19 -0.60 -11.50
CA VAL A 487 32.94 0.60 -11.11
C VAL A 487 33.99 0.90 -12.18
N THR A 488 34.31 2.16 -12.37
CA THR A 488 35.41 2.64 -13.23
C THR A 488 36.21 3.70 -12.50
N THR A 489 37.45 3.92 -12.95
CA THR A 489 38.30 4.99 -12.42
C THR A 489 38.36 6.11 -13.45
N LYS A 490 38.00 7.34 -13.05
CA LYS A 490 38.11 8.57 -13.86
C LYS A 490 38.91 9.60 -13.06
N GLU A 491 40.00 10.12 -13.62
CA GLU A 491 40.79 11.20 -12.99
C GLU A 491 41.18 10.88 -11.53
N ASP A 492 41.64 9.65 -11.27
CA ASP A 492 41.93 9.10 -9.93
C ASP A 492 40.74 8.98 -8.96
N GLU A 493 39.53 9.37 -9.37
CA GLU A 493 38.29 9.10 -8.66
C GLU A 493 37.66 7.75 -9.06
N ILE A 494 37.15 7.04 -8.07
CA ILE A 494 36.41 5.79 -8.21
C ILE A 494 34.94 6.15 -8.36
N VAL A 495 34.35 5.82 -9.51
CA VAL A 495 32.96 6.15 -9.85
C VAL A 495 32.19 4.92 -10.32
N THR A 496 30.87 4.91 -10.14
CA THR A 496 30.03 3.84 -10.70
C THR A 496 29.92 3.95 -12.21
N SER A 497 29.94 2.81 -12.90
CA SER A 497 29.50 2.73 -14.29
C SER A 497 27.96 2.87 -14.40
N PRO A 498 27.37 3.04 -15.60
CA PRO A 498 25.92 3.00 -15.77
C PRO A 498 25.27 1.73 -15.21
N LEU A 499 25.92 0.57 -15.43
CA LEU A 499 25.49 -0.71 -14.86
C LEU A 499 25.60 -0.71 -13.33
N GLY A 500 26.71 -0.23 -12.76
CA GLY A 500 26.86 -0.12 -11.31
C GLY A 500 25.82 0.79 -10.66
N ALA A 501 25.53 1.94 -11.29
CA ALA A 501 24.48 2.85 -10.85
C ALA A 501 23.09 2.19 -10.92
N ALA A 502 22.82 1.43 -11.98
CA ALA A 502 21.60 0.64 -12.11
C ALA A 502 21.46 -0.40 -11.00
N VAL A 503 22.54 -1.14 -10.69
CA VAL A 503 22.58 -2.14 -9.61
C VAL A 503 22.27 -1.50 -8.25
N CYS A 504 22.90 -0.35 -7.93
CA CYS A 504 22.63 0.41 -6.72
C CYS A 504 21.16 0.83 -6.61
N LYS A 505 20.62 1.44 -7.68
CA LYS A 505 19.25 1.96 -7.68
C LYS A 505 18.20 0.85 -7.65
N GLY A 506 18.47 -0.26 -8.33
CA GLY A 506 17.61 -1.44 -8.36
C GLY A 506 17.67 -2.28 -7.09
N GLY A 507 18.73 -2.14 -6.28
CA GLY A 507 19.01 -3.07 -5.18
C GLY A 507 19.21 -4.51 -5.69
N ILE A 508 19.78 -4.65 -6.89
CA ILE A 508 20.10 -5.96 -7.46
C ILE A 508 21.40 -6.45 -6.86
N ASP A 509 21.49 -7.75 -6.65
CA ASP A 509 22.70 -8.34 -6.10
C ASP A 509 23.87 -8.28 -7.10
N VAL A 510 25.04 -7.86 -6.61
CA VAL A 510 26.24 -7.61 -7.42
C VAL A 510 26.68 -8.86 -8.17
N ASP A 511 26.65 -10.04 -7.55
CA ASP A 511 27.18 -11.28 -8.14
C ASP A 511 26.32 -11.76 -9.34
N ILE A 512 25.02 -11.46 -9.35
CA ILE A 512 24.11 -11.83 -10.46
C ILE A 512 23.85 -10.69 -11.45
N SER A 513 24.23 -9.45 -11.11
CA SER A 513 23.87 -8.23 -11.85
C SER A 513 24.19 -8.29 -13.35
N ARG A 514 25.39 -8.72 -13.72
CA ARG A 514 25.82 -8.88 -15.11
C ARG A 514 24.98 -9.90 -15.87
N ARG A 515 24.61 -10.99 -15.21
CA ARG A 515 23.74 -12.02 -15.79
C ARG A 515 22.32 -11.49 -16.01
N VAL A 516 21.77 -10.75 -15.04
CA VAL A 516 20.47 -10.08 -15.19
C VAL A 516 20.50 -9.16 -16.41
N HIS A 517 21.51 -8.30 -16.51
CA HIS A 517 21.69 -7.37 -17.62
C HIS A 517 21.77 -8.08 -18.99
N SER A 518 22.60 -9.12 -19.10
CA SER A 518 22.74 -9.93 -20.32
C SER A 518 21.44 -10.62 -20.72
N ASP A 519 20.72 -11.20 -19.76
CA ASP A 519 19.45 -11.87 -20.02
C ASP A 519 18.38 -10.88 -20.49
N LEU A 520 18.32 -9.66 -19.91
CA LEU A 520 17.39 -8.60 -20.33
C LEU A 520 17.68 -8.09 -21.75
N LEU A 521 18.95 -7.98 -22.14
CA LEU A 521 19.33 -7.65 -23.52
C LEU A 521 18.95 -8.76 -24.51
N THR A 522 19.19 -10.01 -24.15
CA THR A 522 18.79 -11.18 -24.97
C THR A 522 17.26 -11.25 -25.12
N ALA A 523 16.56 -10.93 -24.04
CA ALA A 523 15.12 -10.75 -23.99
C ALA A 523 14.65 -9.67 -24.96
N LEU A 524 15.29 -8.48 -24.96
CA LEU A 524 14.95 -7.39 -25.88
C LEU A 524 15.09 -7.76 -27.36
N GLN A 525 16.12 -8.56 -27.70
CA GLN A 525 16.34 -9.02 -29.07
C GLN A 525 15.22 -9.94 -29.59
N ASN A 526 14.45 -10.57 -28.69
CA ASN A 526 13.39 -11.52 -29.00
C ASN A 526 12.03 -11.10 -28.41
N MET A 527 11.75 -9.79 -28.41
CA MET A 527 10.54 -9.23 -27.80
C MET A 527 9.25 -9.69 -28.49
N VAL A 528 8.40 -10.35 -27.72
CA VAL A 528 7.06 -10.75 -28.13
C VAL A 528 6.06 -9.75 -27.54
N LEU A 529 5.48 -8.86 -28.35
CA LEU A 529 4.47 -7.90 -27.88
C LEU A 529 3.03 -8.48 -27.87
N LEU A 530 2.82 -9.61 -28.54
CA LEU A 530 1.51 -10.30 -28.57
C LEU A 530 1.23 -11.11 -27.30
N SER A 531 2.23 -11.32 -26.44
CA SER A 531 2.11 -12.07 -25.19
C SER A 531 2.93 -11.41 -24.08
N HIS A 532 2.45 -11.54 -22.84
CA HIS A 532 3.16 -11.09 -21.64
C HIS A 532 4.13 -12.15 -21.09
N PHE A 533 4.20 -13.34 -21.70
CA PHE A 533 5.04 -14.44 -21.21
C PHE A 533 6.52 -14.06 -21.11
N HIS A 534 7.00 -13.25 -22.04
CA HIS A 534 8.36 -12.74 -22.04
C HIS A 534 8.67 -11.86 -20.82
N LEU A 535 7.76 -10.93 -20.48
CA LEU A 535 7.88 -10.08 -19.30
C LEU A 535 7.79 -10.90 -18.01
N LEU A 536 6.91 -11.91 -17.97
CA LEU A 536 6.80 -12.85 -16.86
C LEU A 536 8.10 -13.61 -16.62
N TYR A 537 8.80 -14.05 -17.68
CA TYR A 537 10.10 -14.70 -17.58
C TYR A 537 11.18 -13.74 -17.04
N CYS A 538 11.21 -12.49 -17.52
CA CYS A 538 12.17 -11.47 -17.06
C CYS A 538 12.09 -11.20 -15.56
N ILE A 539 10.88 -11.24 -14.98
CA ILE A 539 10.66 -10.97 -13.55
C ILE A 539 10.84 -12.21 -12.64
N VAL A 540 11.24 -13.37 -13.17
CA VAL A 540 11.55 -14.54 -12.33
C VAL A 540 12.90 -14.31 -11.62
N PRO A 541 12.96 -14.28 -10.27
CA PRO A 541 14.19 -14.05 -9.52
C PRO A 541 15.23 -15.17 -9.72
N TYR A 542 16.51 -14.82 -9.64
CA TYR A 542 17.64 -15.73 -9.92
C TYR A 542 18.09 -16.56 -8.71
N SER A 543 17.97 -16.01 -7.50
CA SER A 543 18.61 -16.55 -6.29
C SER A 543 17.63 -17.13 -5.26
N VAL A 544 16.32 -17.06 -5.52
CA VAL A 544 15.30 -17.53 -4.58
C VAL A 544 15.02 -19.01 -4.82
N GLN A 545 15.27 -19.84 -3.80
CA GLN A 545 14.87 -21.23 -3.82
C GLN A 545 13.40 -21.35 -3.41
N TYR A 546 12.61 -21.94 -4.30
CA TYR A 546 11.21 -22.25 -4.04
C TYR A 546 11.09 -23.75 -3.76
N PRO A 547 10.20 -24.18 -2.84
CA PRO A 547 9.88 -25.59 -2.65
C PRO A 547 8.96 -26.08 -3.78
N ILE A 548 9.41 -25.90 -5.02
CA ILE A 548 8.74 -26.24 -6.28
C ILE A 548 9.75 -27.04 -7.09
N PHE A 549 9.48 -28.34 -7.23
CA PHE A 549 10.35 -29.26 -7.93
C PHE A 549 9.98 -29.29 -9.42
N LEU A 550 11.00 -29.29 -10.28
CA LEU A 550 10.84 -29.45 -11.71
C LEU A 550 10.27 -30.84 -12.03
N ASP A 551 9.15 -30.88 -12.74
CA ASP A 551 8.56 -32.11 -13.27
C ASP A 551 8.54 -32.00 -14.80
N TRP A 552 9.31 -32.86 -15.47
CA TRP A 552 9.46 -32.83 -16.93
C TRP A 552 8.19 -33.20 -17.69
N ASN A 553 7.24 -33.93 -17.08
CA ASN A 553 5.95 -34.17 -17.71
C ASN A 553 5.12 -32.90 -17.73
N ILE A 554 5.05 -32.20 -16.59
CA ILE A 554 4.34 -30.93 -16.48
C ILE A 554 5.01 -29.87 -17.37
N PHE A 555 6.35 -29.84 -17.42
CA PHE A 555 7.09 -28.95 -18.31
C PHE A 555 6.73 -29.20 -19.77
N TYR A 556 6.69 -30.47 -20.19
CA TYR A 556 6.28 -30.85 -21.53
C TYR A 556 4.86 -30.37 -21.84
N ASP A 557 3.91 -30.68 -20.98
CA ASP A 557 2.50 -30.31 -21.18
C ASP A 557 2.34 -28.78 -21.29
N GLU A 558 2.96 -28.01 -20.39
CA GLU A 558 2.90 -26.55 -20.39
C GLU A 558 3.58 -25.94 -21.63
N PHE A 559 4.72 -26.48 -22.09
CA PHE A 559 5.37 -26.04 -23.33
C PHE A 559 4.45 -26.16 -24.54
N PHE A 560 3.67 -27.24 -24.64
CA PHE A 560 2.71 -27.43 -25.73
C PHE A 560 1.46 -26.55 -25.60
N THR A 561 1.23 -25.90 -24.46
CA THR A 561 0.17 -24.86 -24.34
C THR A 561 0.61 -23.46 -24.76
N LEU A 562 1.89 -23.28 -25.09
CA LEU A 562 2.42 -22.02 -25.59
C LEU A 562 2.00 -21.77 -27.04
N THR A 563 1.80 -20.50 -27.38
CA THR A 563 1.65 -20.09 -28.79
C THR A 563 2.97 -20.26 -29.53
N GLU A 564 2.94 -20.30 -30.87
CA GLU A 564 4.17 -20.47 -31.66
C GLU A 564 5.18 -19.32 -31.42
N VAL A 565 4.68 -18.11 -31.16
CA VAL A 565 5.51 -16.95 -30.83
C VAL A 565 6.18 -17.12 -29.45
N GLU A 566 5.45 -17.63 -28.46
CA GLU A 566 6.00 -17.96 -27.13
C GLU A 566 7.02 -19.12 -27.19
N ARG A 567 6.80 -20.11 -28.05
CA ARG A 567 7.76 -21.22 -28.26
C ARG A 567 9.02 -20.73 -28.97
N SER A 568 8.89 -19.83 -29.93
CA SER A 568 10.02 -19.22 -30.63
C SER A 568 10.98 -18.52 -29.65
N LEU A 569 10.44 -17.80 -28.66
CA LEU A 569 11.22 -17.23 -27.55
C LEU A 569 11.98 -18.32 -26.76
N LEU A 570 11.33 -19.43 -26.41
CA LEU A 570 12.02 -20.51 -25.69
C LEU A 570 13.12 -21.17 -26.53
N ARG A 571 12.89 -21.33 -27.84
CA ARG A 571 13.91 -21.86 -28.76
C ARG A 571 15.13 -20.93 -28.83
N SER A 572 14.96 -19.60 -28.80
CA SER A 572 16.09 -18.65 -28.78
C SER A 572 16.90 -18.72 -27.47
N LEU A 573 16.26 -19.09 -26.36
CA LEU A 573 16.91 -19.39 -25.08
C LEU A 573 17.55 -20.79 -25.04
N GLY A 574 17.41 -21.60 -26.11
CA GLY A 574 17.94 -22.97 -26.19
C GLY A 574 17.01 -24.05 -25.65
N VAL A 575 15.77 -23.72 -25.27
CA VAL A 575 14.74 -24.67 -24.83
C VAL A 575 13.83 -25.01 -26.00
N ASN A 576 14.17 -26.09 -26.72
CA ASN A 576 13.41 -26.58 -27.88
C ASN A 576 12.66 -27.89 -27.61
N GLU A 577 11.80 -28.28 -28.54
CA GLU A 577 10.95 -29.47 -28.47
C GLU A 577 11.77 -30.75 -28.26
N GLN A 578 12.87 -30.90 -29.01
CA GLN A 578 13.73 -32.08 -28.96
C GLN A 578 14.36 -32.23 -27.58
N PHE A 579 14.86 -31.13 -27.01
CA PHE A 579 15.44 -31.09 -25.67
C PHE A 579 14.45 -31.54 -24.60
N ILE A 580 13.22 -31.03 -24.64
CA ILE A 580 12.18 -31.36 -23.64
C ILE A 580 11.79 -32.85 -23.76
N ILE A 581 11.62 -33.36 -24.98
CA ILE A 581 11.31 -34.78 -25.22
C ILE A 581 12.42 -35.69 -24.69
N MET A 582 13.69 -35.35 -24.95
CA MET A 582 14.84 -36.12 -24.47
C MET A 582 14.89 -36.15 -22.94
N ARG A 583 14.70 -34.99 -22.29
CA ARG A 583 14.70 -34.87 -20.83
C ARG A 583 13.55 -35.63 -20.18
N ARG A 584 12.36 -35.60 -20.79
CA ARG A 584 11.20 -36.39 -20.35
C ARG A 584 11.45 -37.90 -20.39
N LYS A 585 12.20 -38.37 -21.39
CA LYS A 585 12.60 -39.80 -21.51
C LYS A 585 13.76 -40.19 -20.59
N GLY A 586 14.35 -39.25 -19.84
CA GLY A 586 15.51 -39.50 -18.97
C GLY A 586 16.85 -39.63 -19.71
N SER A 587 16.90 -39.35 -21.03
CA SER A 587 18.17 -39.36 -21.77
C SER A 587 18.96 -38.08 -21.50
N ILE A 588 20.21 -38.24 -21.04
CA ILE A 588 21.18 -37.17 -20.87
C ILE A 588 22.15 -37.26 -22.07
N SER A 589 22.08 -36.31 -23.01
CA SER A 589 23.13 -36.21 -24.03
C SER A 589 24.36 -35.51 -23.46
N SER A 590 25.54 -35.99 -23.82
CA SER A 590 26.87 -35.52 -23.38
C SER A 590 27.33 -34.21 -24.02
N SER A 591 26.54 -33.62 -24.93
CA SER A 591 26.91 -32.41 -25.67
C SER A 591 26.05 -31.22 -25.24
N LYS A 592 26.68 -30.28 -24.52
CA LYS A 592 26.13 -29.08 -23.85
C LYS A 592 25.28 -29.33 -22.59
N THR A 593 25.95 -29.28 -21.44
CA THR A 593 25.34 -29.02 -20.12
C THR A 593 24.60 -27.68 -20.16
N MET A 594 23.30 -27.72 -20.49
CA MET A 594 22.45 -26.54 -20.40
C MET A 594 22.34 -26.06 -18.95
N ASP A 595 22.21 -24.75 -18.77
CA ASP A 595 22.08 -24.14 -17.47
C ASP A 595 20.77 -24.58 -16.79
N VAL A 596 20.91 -25.35 -15.71
CA VAL A 596 19.79 -25.83 -14.89
C VAL A 596 18.96 -24.66 -14.34
N THR A 597 19.61 -23.52 -14.08
CA THR A 597 18.98 -22.29 -13.60
C THR A 597 18.01 -21.73 -14.65
N LEU A 598 18.39 -21.78 -15.93
CA LEU A 598 17.53 -21.32 -17.02
C LEU A 598 16.25 -22.16 -17.10
N VAL A 599 16.39 -23.49 -17.10
CA VAL A 599 15.25 -24.43 -17.16
C VAL A 599 14.32 -24.22 -15.97
N GLN A 600 14.88 -24.08 -14.76
CA GLN A 600 14.09 -23.80 -13.58
C GLN A 600 13.33 -22.47 -13.71
N ARG A 601 13.97 -21.42 -14.21
CA ARG A 601 13.31 -20.10 -14.40
C ARG A 601 12.18 -20.16 -15.42
N VAL A 602 12.35 -20.89 -16.53
CA VAL A 602 11.27 -21.12 -17.51
C VAL A 602 10.10 -21.86 -16.87
N PHE A 603 10.38 -22.90 -16.07
CA PHE A 603 9.32 -23.64 -15.36
C PHE A 603 8.55 -22.76 -14.38
N LEU A 604 9.24 -21.89 -13.63
CA LEU A 604 8.60 -20.90 -12.76
C LEU A 604 7.81 -19.85 -13.55
N ALA A 605 8.27 -19.45 -14.74
CA ALA A 605 7.54 -18.54 -15.62
C ALA A 605 6.21 -19.16 -16.11
N PHE A 606 6.13 -20.48 -16.32
CA PHE A 606 4.84 -21.15 -16.62
C PHE A 606 3.83 -21.00 -15.48
N ILE A 607 4.29 -21.10 -14.23
CA ILE A 607 3.43 -20.89 -13.06
C ILE A 607 2.91 -19.44 -13.05
N LEU A 608 3.79 -18.46 -13.27
CA LEU A 608 3.40 -17.04 -13.33
C LEU A 608 2.42 -16.76 -14.49
N ARG A 609 2.60 -17.39 -15.65
CA ARG A 609 1.68 -17.27 -16.81
C ARG A 609 0.27 -17.73 -16.49
N ARG A 610 0.13 -18.83 -15.76
CA ARG A 610 -1.17 -19.35 -15.34
C ARG A 610 -1.87 -18.40 -14.37
N ILE A 611 -1.11 -17.85 -13.42
CA ILE A 611 -1.62 -16.81 -12.52
C ILE A 611 -2.01 -15.54 -13.29
N TRP A 612 -1.19 -15.09 -14.24
CA TRP A 612 -1.50 -13.94 -15.12
C TRP A 612 -2.81 -14.15 -15.89
N ASN A 613 -3.05 -15.38 -16.38
CA ASN A 613 -4.27 -15.79 -17.06
C ASN A 613 -5.47 -16.02 -16.13
N LYS A 614 -5.42 -15.49 -14.91
CA LYS A 614 -6.50 -15.52 -13.91
C LYS A 614 -6.87 -16.92 -13.39
N GLU A 615 -6.02 -17.93 -13.58
CA GLU A 615 -6.22 -19.24 -12.94
C GLU A 615 -6.03 -19.13 -11.42
N ASN A 616 -6.80 -19.90 -10.67
CA ASN A 616 -6.79 -19.82 -9.21
C ASN A 616 -5.49 -20.40 -8.63
N VAL A 617 -4.95 -19.80 -7.57
CA VAL A 617 -3.71 -20.28 -6.90
C VAL A 617 -3.81 -21.75 -6.49
N TRP A 618 -4.99 -22.25 -6.09
CA TRP A 618 -5.22 -23.65 -5.76
C TRP A 618 -5.12 -24.59 -6.97
N GLU A 619 -5.69 -24.19 -8.11
CA GLU A 619 -5.63 -24.97 -9.35
C GLU A 619 -4.20 -25.05 -9.88
N VAL A 620 -3.51 -23.91 -9.90
CA VAL A 620 -2.11 -23.82 -10.30
C VAL A 620 -1.24 -24.65 -9.36
N ALA A 621 -1.42 -24.53 -8.04
CA ALA A 621 -0.69 -25.35 -7.07
C ALA A 621 -0.89 -26.86 -7.31
N GLY A 622 -2.13 -27.29 -7.55
CA GLY A 622 -2.46 -28.68 -7.89
C GLY A 622 -1.78 -29.14 -9.18
N ARG A 623 -1.83 -28.34 -10.24
CA ARG A 623 -1.24 -28.67 -11.55
C ARG A 623 0.28 -28.84 -11.47
N PHE A 624 0.96 -27.93 -10.78
CA PHE A 624 2.42 -27.94 -10.65
C PHE A 624 2.95 -28.77 -9.48
N ARG A 625 2.08 -29.56 -8.82
CA ARG A 625 2.43 -30.36 -7.62
C ARG A 625 3.14 -29.54 -6.53
N ALA A 626 2.77 -28.26 -6.42
CA ALA A 626 3.33 -27.30 -5.50
C ALA A 626 2.32 -26.99 -4.38
N SER A 627 2.80 -26.49 -3.24
CA SER A 627 1.90 -25.93 -2.23
C SER A 627 1.43 -24.54 -2.67
N ARG A 628 0.17 -24.19 -2.37
CA ARG A 628 -0.39 -22.85 -2.66
C ARG A 628 0.41 -21.69 -2.04
N GLY A 629 0.97 -21.89 -0.86
CA GLY A 629 1.90 -20.92 -0.26
C GLY A 629 3.19 -20.73 -1.06
N ALA A 630 3.72 -21.78 -1.69
CA ALA A 630 4.90 -21.68 -2.56
C ALA A 630 4.61 -20.92 -3.86
N VAL A 631 3.45 -21.16 -4.47
CA VAL A 631 2.99 -20.41 -5.65
C VAL A 631 2.80 -18.93 -5.30
N GLN A 632 2.17 -18.61 -4.16
CA GLN A 632 2.04 -17.23 -3.71
C GLN A 632 3.39 -16.58 -3.39
N GLN A 633 4.32 -17.33 -2.77
CA GLN A 633 5.68 -16.85 -2.52
C GLN A 633 6.40 -16.52 -3.83
N LEU A 634 6.28 -17.36 -4.86
CA LEU A 634 6.82 -17.09 -6.19
C LEU A 634 6.26 -15.79 -6.77
N VAL A 635 4.94 -15.58 -6.72
CA VAL A 635 4.31 -14.35 -7.21
C VAL A 635 4.83 -13.12 -6.45
N HIS A 636 4.89 -13.17 -5.12
CA HIS A 636 5.39 -12.06 -4.30
C HIS A 636 6.87 -11.77 -4.56
N SER A 637 7.71 -12.79 -4.64
CA SER A 637 9.13 -12.63 -4.94
C SER A 637 9.36 -12.08 -6.35
N ALA A 638 8.58 -12.52 -7.33
CA ALA A 638 8.62 -12.00 -8.70
C ALA A 638 8.20 -10.53 -8.77
N LEU A 639 7.14 -10.12 -8.06
CA LEU A 639 6.73 -8.71 -7.97
C LEU A 639 7.75 -7.83 -7.25
N GLY A 640 8.36 -8.35 -6.17
CA GLY A 640 9.46 -7.68 -5.48
C GLY A 640 10.65 -7.45 -6.40
N PHE A 641 11.09 -8.49 -7.10
CA PHE A 641 12.17 -8.40 -8.08
C PHE A 641 11.80 -7.51 -9.27
N ALA A 642 10.55 -7.56 -9.76
CA ALA A 642 10.08 -6.68 -10.82
C ALA A 642 10.12 -5.20 -10.42
N SER A 643 9.82 -4.88 -9.15
CA SER A 643 9.95 -3.53 -8.61
C SER A 643 11.41 -3.05 -8.58
N SER A 644 12.33 -3.95 -8.25
CA SER A 644 13.78 -3.70 -8.37
C SER A 644 14.21 -3.51 -9.82
N LEU A 645 13.70 -4.34 -10.73
CA LEU A 645 13.97 -4.25 -12.17
C LEU A 645 13.49 -2.93 -12.77
N CYS A 646 12.30 -2.43 -12.40
CA CYS A 646 11.81 -1.14 -12.89
C CYS A 646 12.82 -0.01 -12.60
N ARG A 647 13.41 0.02 -11.41
CA ARG A 647 14.45 0.99 -11.03
C ARG A 647 15.78 0.74 -11.71
N PHE A 648 16.12 -0.53 -11.94
CA PHE A 648 17.35 -0.93 -12.62
C PHE A 648 17.35 -0.47 -14.09
N VAL A 649 16.26 -0.70 -14.83
CA VAL A 649 16.16 -0.33 -16.25
C VAL A 649 16.06 1.18 -16.48
N GLU A 650 15.69 1.97 -15.46
CA GLU A 650 15.68 3.44 -15.56
C GLU A 650 17.07 4.05 -15.80
N GLN A 651 18.13 3.37 -15.37
CA GLN A 651 19.52 3.84 -15.46
C GLN A 651 20.25 3.34 -16.72
N LEU A 652 19.58 2.55 -17.56
CA LEU A 652 20.19 1.90 -18.72
C LEU A 652 19.38 2.23 -19.99
N ASP A 653 19.91 3.15 -20.79
CA ASP A 653 19.23 3.66 -21.99
C ASP A 653 18.96 2.55 -23.04
N GLU A 654 19.87 1.58 -23.15
CA GLU A 654 19.71 0.39 -23.99
C GLU A 654 18.51 -0.50 -23.62
N LEU A 655 17.95 -0.35 -22.41
CA LEU A 655 16.76 -1.08 -21.94
C LEU A 655 15.47 -0.25 -22.02
N TRP A 656 15.43 0.81 -22.84
CA TRP A 656 14.32 1.76 -22.93
C TRP A 656 12.93 1.10 -23.10
N ALA A 657 12.82 0.00 -23.85
CA ALA A 657 11.53 -0.65 -24.07
C ALA A 657 10.99 -1.30 -22.78
N LEU A 658 11.85 -1.90 -21.96
CA LEU A 658 11.47 -2.45 -20.67
C LEU A 658 11.15 -1.36 -19.65
N ARG A 659 11.84 -0.21 -19.72
CA ARG A 659 11.55 0.96 -18.90
C ARG A 659 10.10 1.46 -19.11
N SER A 660 9.58 1.38 -20.33
CA SER A 660 8.20 1.75 -20.63
C SER A 660 7.18 0.65 -20.28
N LEU A 661 7.52 -0.63 -20.50
CA LEU A 661 6.57 -1.74 -20.38
C LEU A 661 6.42 -2.30 -18.96
N LEU A 662 7.53 -2.38 -18.19
CA LEU A 662 7.53 -3.03 -16.89
C LEU A 662 6.63 -2.34 -15.85
N PRO A 663 6.61 -0.99 -15.70
CA PRO A 663 5.83 -0.36 -14.63
C PRO A 663 4.33 -0.68 -14.69
N ASP A 664 3.72 -0.54 -15.87
CA ASP A 664 2.29 -0.83 -16.07
C ASP A 664 2.00 -2.33 -15.94
N PHE A 665 2.89 -3.17 -16.48
CA PHE A 665 2.79 -4.62 -16.34
C PHE A 665 2.86 -5.06 -14.87
N VAL A 666 3.80 -4.55 -14.09
CA VAL A 666 3.97 -4.87 -12.66
C VAL A 666 2.74 -4.43 -11.87
N LYS A 667 2.22 -3.24 -12.15
CA LYS A 667 0.98 -2.75 -11.53
C LYS A 667 -0.20 -3.67 -11.86
N ALA A 668 -0.38 -4.04 -13.13
CA ALA A 668 -1.41 -4.97 -13.56
C ALA A 668 -1.27 -6.36 -12.89
N PHE A 669 -0.03 -6.87 -12.79
CA PHE A 669 0.24 -8.18 -12.21
C PHE A 669 0.06 -8.19 -10.69
N GLN A 670 0.41 -7.11 -9.99
CA GLN A 670 0.30 -7.02 -8.53
C GLN A 670 -1.14 -7.20 -8.06
N PHE A 671 -2.07 -6.50 -8.70
CA PHE A 671 -3.48 -6.58 -8.32
C PHE A 671 -4.10 -7.87 -8.84
N ASN A 672 -3.79 -8.23 -10.09
CA ASN A 672 -4.33 -9.40 -10.79
C ASN A 672 -5.85 -9.57 -10.65
N VAL A 673 -6.58 -8.46 -10.51
CA VAL A 673 -8.05 -8.40 -10.39
C VAL A 673 -8.64 -7.56 -11.53
N ALA A 674 -9.96 -7.52 -11.64
CA ALA A 674 -10.64 -6.57 -12.51
C ALA A 674 -10.18 -5.14 -12.18
N ALA A 675 -9.93 -4.33 -13.21
CA ALA A 675 -9.34 -3.00 -13.08
C ALA A 675 -10.14 -2.08 -12.13
N GLU A 676 -11.46 -2.27 -12.08
CA GLU A 676 -12.39 -1.55 -11.21
C GLU A 676 -12.15 -1.75 -9.70
N LEU A 677 -11.48 -2.83 -9.29
CA LEU A 677 -11.21 -3.12 -7.88
C LEU A 677 -9.87 -2.54 -7.39
N ILE A 678 -9.00 -2.13 -8.31
CA ILE A 678 -7.65 -1.64 -8.00
C ILE A 678 -7.67 -0.46 -7.02
N PRO A 679 -8.50 0.59 -7.21
CA PRO A 679 -8.51 1.74 -6.30
C PRO A 679 -8.86 1.36 -4.86
N LEU A 680 -9.78 0.41 -4.67
CA LEU A 680 -10.21 -0.03 -3.35
C LEU A 680 -9.13 -0.85 -2.63
N MET A 681 -8.33 -1.61 -3.38
CA MET A 681 -7.23 -2.41 -2.83
C MET A 681 -6.02 -1.56 -2.40
N GLU A 682 -5.98 -0.26 -2.73
CA GLU A 682 -5.00 0.66 -2.16
C GLU A 682 -5.25 0.90 -0.65
N ILE A 683 -6.50 0.75 -0.20
CA ILE A 683 -6.90 0.99 1.21
C ILE A 683 -6.32 -0.08 2.12
N HIS A 684 -5.67 0.33 3.21
CA HIS A 684 -5.07 -0.59 4.16
C HIS A 684 -6.14 -1.49 4.80
N GLY A 685 -5.92 -2.81 4.73
CA GLY A 685 -6.86 -3.81 5.23
C GLY A 685 -7.96 -4.22 4.24
N VAL A 686 -8.00 -3.64 3.03
CA VAL A 686 -8.93 -4.03 1.96
C VAL A 686 -8.23 -4.97 0.98
N GLN A 687 -8.57 -6.26 1.08
CA GLN A 687 -8.09 -7.30 0.17
C GLN A 687 -9.11 -7.61 -0.93
N ARG A 688 -8.80 -8.53 -1.86
CA ARG A 688 -9.63 -8.85 -3.04
C ARG A 688 -11.10 -9.14 -2.70
N ALA A 689 -11.36 -9.96 -1.69
CA ALA A 689 -12.72 -10.29 -1.27
C ALA A 689 -13.46 -9.05 -0.73
N ARG A 690 -12.77 -8.22 0.06
CA ARG A 690 -13.34 -7.00 0.64
C ARG A 690 -13.55 -5.91 -0.41
N ALA A 691 -12.63 -5.74 -1.35
CA ALA A 691 -12.78 -4.84 -2.49
C ALA A 691 -14.02 -5.22 -3.33
N ARG A 692 -14.23 -6.51 -3.59
CA ARG A 692 -15.46 -7.01 -4.25
C ARG A 692 -16.73 -6.66 -3.45
N GLN A 693 -16.71 -6.83 -2.13
CA GLN A 693 -17.85 -6.48 -1.26
C GLN A 693 -18.14 -4.98 -1.28
N LEU A 694 -17.11 -4.15 -1.13
CA LEU A 694 -17.20 -2.69 -1.19
C LEU A 694 -17.77 -2.22 -2.53
N TYR A 695 -17.22 -2.73 -3.62
CA TYR A 695 -17.66 -2.38 -4.97
C TYR A 695 -19.12 -2.78 -5.21
N LYS A 696 -19.52 -4.00 -4.78
CA LYS A 696 -20.90 -4.47 -4.86
C LYS A 696 -21.85 -3.65 -3.99
N ALA A 697 -21.38 -3.12 -2.86
CA ALA A 697 -22.12 -2.25 -1.97
C ALA A 697 -22.19 -0.78 -2.45
N GLY A 698 -21.59 -0.45 -3.59
CA GLY A 698 -21.62 0.89 -4.19
C GLY A 698 -20.41 1.77 -3.86
N TYR A 699 -19.47 1.31 -3.02
CA TYR A 699 -18.21 2.01 -2.75
C TYR A 699 -17.19 1.64 -3.82
N LYS A 700 -17.06 2.46 -4.86
CA LYS A 700 -16.23 2.17 -6.05
C LYS A 700 -14.87 2.86 -6.01
N SER A 701 -14.70 3.86 -5.16
CA SER A 701 -13.49 4.67 -5.04
C SER A 701 -12.98 4.78 -3.60
N VAL A 702 -11.72 5.21 -3.44
CA VAL A 702 -11.15 5.54 -2.12
C VAL A 702 -11.93 6.67 -1.43
N VAL A 703 -12.47 7.61 -2.22
CA VAL A 703 -13.30 8.72 -1.74
C VAL A 703 -14.59 8.22 -1.13
N ASP A 704 -15.24 7.25 -1.77
CA ASP A 704 -16.50 6.68 -1.28
C ASP A 704 -16.31 6.04 0.10
N VAL A 705 -15.20 5.32 0.29
CA VAL A 705 -14.87 4.69 1.58
C VAL A 705 -14.45 5.73 2.63
N ALA A 706 -13.74 6.79 2.24
CA ALA A 706 -13.33 7.86 3.15
C ALA A 706 -14.53 8.68 3.67
N ASN A 707 -15.57 8.84 2.85
CA ASN A 707 -16.79 9.58 3.19
C ASN A 707 -17.84 8.70 3.88
N ALA A 708 -17.67 7.39 3.89
CA ALA A 708 -18.59 6.46 4.55
C ALA A 708 -18.57 6.61 6.08
N ASP A 709 -19.71 6.38 6.71
CA ASP A 709 -19.81 6.21 8.15
C ASP A 709 -19.52 4.75 8.56
N ALA A 710 -18.94 4.57 9.75
CA ALA A 710 -18.56 3.24 10.20
C ALA A 710 -19.77 2.30 10.39
N ALA A 711 -20.97 2.84 10.63
CA ALA A 711 -22.18 2.04 10.79
C ALA A 711 -22.70 1.52 9.45
N SER A 712 -22.74 2.35 8.40
CA SER A 712 -23.13 1.92 7.06
C SER A 712 -22.18 0.88 6.48
N LEU A 713 -20.86 1.00 6.69
CA LEU A 713 -19.90 -0.03 6.26
C LEU A 713 -20.13 -1.36 6.99
N VAL A 714 -20.43 -1.34 8.29
CA VAL A 714 -20.75 -2.56 9.06
C VAL A 714 -22.05 -3.21 8.58
N GLN A 715 -23.04 -2.42 8.17
CA GLN A 715 -24.30 -2.94 7.63
C GLN A 715 -24.16 -3.45 6.19
N ALA A 716 -23.41 -2.75 5.35
CA ALA A 716 -23.26 -3.09 3.94
C ALA A 716 -22.29 -4.26 3.69
N LEU A 717 -21.34 -4.49 4.59
CA LEU A 717 -20.28 -5.49 4.42
C LEU A 717 -20.46 -6.67 5.37
N GLN A 718 -20.39 -7.88 4.82
CA GLN A 718 -20.43 -9.10 5.62
C GLN A 718 -19.18 -9.21 6.50
N HIS A 719 -19.39 -9.55 7.77
CA HIS A 719 -18.32 -9.82 8.75
C HIS A 719 -17.33 -8.67 8.94
N VAL A 720 -17.83 -7.43 8.97
CA VAL A 720 -17.07 -6.23 9.35
C VAL A 720 -17.62 -5.72 10.69
N HIS A 721 -16.75 -5.51 11.67
CA HIS A 721 -17.11 -4.85 12.94
C HIS A 721 -16.58 -3.42 12.96
N LYS A 722 -17.12 -2.58 13.85
CA LYS A 722 -16.86 -1.13 13.90
C LYS A 722 -15.37 -0.78 13.86
N GLY A 723 -14.51 -1.53 14.55
CA GLY A 723 -13.06 -1.32 14.53
C GLY A 723 -12.44 -1.41 13.14
N ILE A 724 -12.78 -2.45 12.36
CA ILE A 724 -12.29 -2.61 10.98
C ILE A 724 -12.87 -1.52 10.08
N ALA A 725 -14.14 -1.15 10.25
CA ALA A 725 -14.76 -0.07 9.49
C ALA A 725 -14.05 1.27 9.74
N TYR A 726 -13.77 1.62 11.00
CA TYR A 726 -12.99 2.81 11.34
C TYR A 726 -11.58 2.76 10.76
N GLN A 727 -10.92 1.59 10.77
CA GLN A 727 -9.59 1.45 10.19
C GLN A 727 -9.61 1.68 8.67
N MET A 728 -10.58 1.11 7.94
CA MET A 728 -10.73 1.31 6.50
C MET A 728 -10.99 2.78 6.16
N ILE A 729 -11.93 3.43 6.86
CA ILE A 729 -12.24 4.85 6.67
C ILE A 729 -11.00 5.72 6.95
N ARG A 730 -10.33 5.47 8.07
CA ARG A 730 -9.12 6.23 8.47
C ARG A 730 -7.99 6.05 7.44
N SER A 731 -7.76 4.84 6.96
CA SER A 731 -6.77 4.58 5.91
C SER A 731 -7.14 5.26 4.59
N ALA A 732 -8.40 5.20 4.18
CA ALA A 732 -8.87 5.86 2.98
C ALA A 732 -8.68 7.39 3.07
N LYS A 733 -8.99 8.00 4.22
CA LYS A 733 -8.71 9.43 4.48
C LYS A 733 -7.23 9.75 4.42
N MET A 734 -6.36 8.92 5.01
CA MET A 734 -4.91 9.11 4.95
C MET A 734 -4.40 9.06 3.51
N LEU A 735 -4.84 8.11 2.69
CA LEU A 735 -4.44 8.01 1.28
C LEU A 735 -4.87 9.24 0.46
N LEU A 736 -6.07 9.77 0.71
CA LEU A 736 -6.53 10.99 0.05
C LEU A 736 -5.69 12.19 0.50
N HIS A 737 -5.41 12.31 1.79
CA HIS A 737 -4.52 13.35 2.31
C HIS A 737 -3.12 13.26 1.69
N GLU A 738 -2.56 12.06 1.57
CA GLU A 738 -1.25 11.82 0.98
C GLU A 738 -1.21 12.27 -0.50
N LYS A 739 -2.24 11.91 -1.26
CA LYS A 739 -2.40 12.32 -2.67
C LYS A 739 -2.54 13.84 -2.79
N VAL A 740 -3.36 14.46 -1.94
CA VAL A 740 -3.54 15.91 -1.92
C VAL A 740 -2.23 16.62 -1.60
N GLU A 741 -1.50 16.21 -0.55
CA GLU A 741 -0.22 16.82 -0.20
C GLU A 741 0.85 16.62 -1.28
N GLY A 742 0.91 15.43 -1.91
CA GLY A 742 1.84 15.17 -3.01
C GLY A 742 1.56 16.02 -4.26
N LEU A 743 0.28 16.29 -4.53
CA LEU A 743 -0.15 17.19 -5.60
C LEU A 743 0.16 18.65 -5.27
N LEU A 744 -0.07 19.08 -4.02
CA LEU A 744 0.30 20.42 -3.53
C LEU A 744 1.80 20.66 -3.63
N GLU A 745 2.63 19.68 -3.26
CA GLU A 745 4.09 19.82 -3.35
C GLU A 745 4.58 19.84 -4.81
N SER A 746 3.96 19.04 -5.69
CA SER A 746 4.27 19.08 -7.13
C SER A 746 3.90 20.44 -7.74
N ALA A 747 2.76 21.02 -7.31
CA ALA A 747 2.34 22.35 -7.70
C ALA A 747 3.28 23.43 -7.16
N GLU A 748 3.65 23.37 -5.87
CA GLU A 748 4.60 24.31 -5.25
C GLU A 748 6.00 24.22 -5.86
N ALA A 749 6.47 23.03 -6.25
CA ALA A 749 7.77 22.84 -6.91
C ALA A 749 7.78 23.45 -8.33
N LEU A 750 6.66 23.38 -9.05
CA LEU A 750 6.48 24.05 -10.34
C LEU A 750 6.38 25.57 -10.17
N LEU A 751 5.70 26.04 -9.12
CA LEU A 751 5.56 27.47 -8.80
C LEU A 751 6.86 28.10 -8.28
N ALA A 752 7.70 27.35 -7.56
CA ALA A 752 9.01 27.83 -7.10
C ALA A 752 9.99 28.11 -8.25
N ALA A 753 9.72 27.63 -9.46
CA ALA A 753 10.48 27.96 -10.67
C ALA A 753 10.08 29.34 -11.27
N ASP A 754 8.90 29.86 -10.93
CA ASP A 754 8.40 31.17 -11.36
C ASP A 754 8.33 32.13 -10.14
N SER A 755 9.39 32.90 -9.92
CA SER A 755 9.65 33.69 -8.72
C SER A 755 8.81 34.97 -8.54
N THR A 756 7.57 35.02 -9.04
CA THR A 756 6.75 36.25 -8.93
C THR A 756 5.24 35.97 -8.82
N THR A 757 4.76 35.43 -7.68
CA THR A 757 3.43 35.74 -7.10
C THR A 757 3.18 34.97 -5.80
N GLU A 758 2.88 35.66 -4.70
CA GLU A 758 2.32 35.04 -3.49
C GLU A 758 0.85 34.69 -3.74
N PHE A 759 0.50 33.41 -3.73
CA PHE A 759 -0.87 32.93 -3.77
C PHE A 759 -1.33 32.47 -2.39
N THR A 760 -2.58 32.76 -2.03
CA THR A 760 -3.17 32.26 -0.78
C THR A 760 -3.61 30.79 -0.92
N LEU A 761 -3.74 30.09 0.21
CA LEU A 761 -4.15 28.68 0.23
C LEU A 761 -5.56 28.47 -0.36
N GLU A 762 -6.43 29.49 -0.33
CA GLU A 762 -7.75 29.47 -0.97
C GLU A 762 -7.66 29.64 -2.49
N ASP A 763 -6.73 30.48 -2.98
CA ASP A 763 -6.46 30.65 -4.42
C ASP A 763 -5.84 29.38 -5.03
N ILE A 764 -4.96 28.69 -4.31
CA ILE A 764 -4.32 27.44 -4.75
C ILE A 764 -5.34 26.29 -4.78
N VAL A 765 -6.22 26.20 -3.78
CA VAL A 765 -7.31 25.21 -3.72
C VAL A 765 -8.32 25.44 -4.85
N ALA A 766 -8.69 26.69 -5.14
CA ALA A 766 -9.58 27.02 -6.25
C ALA A 766 -8.94 26.76 -7.64
N THR A 767 -7.62 26.93 -7.75
CA THR A 767 -6.87 26.74 -9.01
C THR A 767 -6.61 25.26 -9.33
N TYR A 768 -6.35 24.41 -8.33
CA TYR A 768 -5.93 23.02 -8.55
C TYR A 768 -7.01 21.96 -8.37
N LEU A 769 -8.14 22.26 -7.70
CA LEU A 769 -9.24 21.29 -7.65
C LEU A 769 -9.99 21.18 -8.97
N TYR A 770 -10.02 22.24 -9.80
CA TYR A 770 -10.71 22.18 -11.08
C TYR A 770 -10.18 23.17 -12.13
N VAL A 771 -9.35 22.67 -13.04
CA VAL A 771 -8.89 23.38 -14.26
C VAL A 771 -10.08 23.88 -15.11
N MET A 772 -11.22 23.20 -15.04
CA MET A 772 -12.54 23.76 -15.34
C MET A 772 -13.51 23.35 -14.23
N ARG A 773 -14.01 24.31 -13.44
CA ARG A 773 -14.81 24.02 -12.25
C ARG A 773 -16.25 23.62 -12.57
N PRO A 774 -16.88 22.73 -11.78
CA PRO A 774 -18.33 22.60 -11.80
C PRO A 774 -19.00 23.96 -11.58
N LEU A 775 -20.17 24.13 -12.19
CA LEU A 775 -21.05 25.25 -11.87
C LEU A 775 -21.50 25.11 -10.41
N THR A 776 -21.61 26.23 -9.70
CA THR A 776 -22.31 26.24 -8.41
C THR A 776 -23.81 25.98 -8.62
N ASP A 777 -24.55 25.67 -7.55
CA ASP A 777 -26.00 25.43 -7.66
C ASP A 777 -26.75 26.64 -8.25
N GLU A 778 -26.35 27.86 -7.85
CA GLU A 778 -26.91 29.12 -8.37
C GLU A 778 -26.59 29.32 -9.86
N GLU A 779 -25.35 29.03 -10.27
CA GLU A 779 -24.93 29.14 -11.67
C GLU A 779 -25.59 28.06 -12.53
N MET A 780 -25.73 26.85 -12.00
CA MET A 780 -26.41 25.74 -12.66
C MET A 780 -27.89 26.07 -12.86
N GLU A 781 -28.55 26.64 -11.86
CA GLU A 781 -29.93 27.13 -11.98
C GLU A 781 -30.03 28.22 -13.06
N ALA A 782 -29.10 29.18 -13.09
CA ALA A 782 -29.09 30.25 -14.11
C ALA A 782 -28.93 29.70 -15.54
N VAL A 783 -28.02 28.73 -15.73
CA VAL A 783 -27.79 28.06 -17.02
C VAL A 783 -29.02 27.26 -17.43
N PHE A 784 -29.58 26.46 -16.54
CA PHE A 784 -30.74 25.60 -16.83
C PHE A 784 -32.01 26.41 -17.05
N LYS A 785 -32.21 27.48 -16.29
CA LYS A 785 -33.33 28.42 -16.49
C LYS A 785 -33.26 29.09 -17.86
N LYS A 786 -32.06 29.40 -18.36
CA LYS A 786 -31.89 29.96 -19.71
C LYS A 786 -32.10 28.91 -20.80
N LEU A 787 -31.58 27.70 -20.64
CA LEU A 787 -31.78 26.58 -21.59
C LEU A 787 -33.26 26.14 -21.66
N ALA A 788 -33.92 26.03 -20.52
CA ALA A 788 -35.33 25.66 -20.41
C ALA A 788 -36.26 26.60 -21.19
N LYS A 789 -35.87 27.87 -21.42
CA LYS A 789 -36.63 28.79 -22.28
C LYS A 789 -36.72 28.33 -23.73
N PHE A 790 -35.77 27.53 -24.22
CA PHE A 790 -35.70 27.06 -25.61
C PHE A 790 -36.09 25.58 -25.76
N ILE A 791 -35.75 24.73 -24.78
CA ILE A 791 -35.96 23.26 -24.88
C ILE A 791 -36.89 22.69 -23.80
N GLY A 792 -37.38 23.51 -22.85
CA GLY A 792 -38.30 23.07 -21.81
C GLY A 792 -37.75 21.91 -20.97
N THR A 793 -38.60 20.89 -20.71
CA THR A 793 -38.25 19.69 -19.94
C THR A 793 -37.28 18.75 -20.67
N ASN A 794 -37.03 18.97 -21.96
CA ASN A 794 -36.13 18.13 -22.77
C ASN A 794 -34.65 18.31 -22.41
N ILE A 795 -34.31 19.24 -21.51
CA ILE A 795 -32.96 19.39 -20.98
C ILE A 795 -32.41 18.09 -20.38
N ARG A 796 -33.28 17.23 -19.83
CA ARG A 796 -32.90 15.91 -19.31
C ARG A 796 -32.32 15.00 -20.40
N LEU A 797 -32.85 15.08 -21.63
CA LEU A 797 -32.36 14.32 -22.78
C LEU A 797 -31.03 14.85 -23.31
N MET A 798 -30.71 16.11 -23.01
CA MET A 798 -29.41 16.69 -23.33
C MET A 798 -28.34 16.19 -22.36
N VAL A 799 -28.64 16.14 -21.05
CA VAL A 799 -27.67 15.73 -20.01
C VAL A 799 -27.49 14.21 -19.92
N ASN A 800 -28.57 13.43 -20.03
CA ASN A 800 -28.55 11.98 -19.92
C ASN A 800 -28.68 11.36 -21.32
N ARG A 801 -27.56 11.27 -22.03
CA ARG A 801 -27.49 10.60 -23.33
C ARG A 801 -27.10 9.14 -23.16
N ASP A 802 -27.59 8.28 -24.05
CA ASP A 802 -27.33 6.83 -23.99
C ASP A 802 -25.87 6.46 -24.36
N ASP A 803 -25.12 7.40 -24.99
CA ASP A 803 -23.75 7.20 -25.44
C ASP A 803 -22.73 7.43 -24.32
N GLU A 804 -22.69 8.64 -23.75
CA GLU A 804 -21.80 9.01 -22.64
C GLU A 804 -22.42 10.08 -21.75
N ASN A 805 -21.98 10.17 -20.49
CA ASN A 805 -22.35 11.26 -19.59
C ASN A 805 -21.69 12.58 -20.02
N TYR A 806 -22.49 13.64 -20.16
CA TYR A 806 -22.00 14.99 -20.42
C TYR A 806 -22.20 15.90 -19.22
N VAL A 807 -21.25 16.82 -19.04
CA VAL A 807 -21.20 17.72 -17.89
C VAL A 807 -20.97 19.16 -18.34
N PHE A 808 -21.43 20.09 -17.50
CA PHE A 808 -21.13 21.52 -17.64
C PHE A 808 -19.95 21.90 -16.75
N ARG A 809 -19.03 22.69 -17.29
CA ARG A 809 -17.87 23.22 -16.57
C ARG A 809 -17.67 24.69 -16.88
N LEU A 810 -17.35 25.47 -15.85
CA LEU A 810 -17.02 26.89 -15.97
C LEU A 810 -15.51 27.05 -16.14
N HIS A 811 -15.14 27.85 -17.13
CA HIS A 811 -13.76 28.25 -17.39
C HIS A 811 -13.74 29.68 -17.94
N LYS A 812 -12.97 30.60 -17.33
CA LYS A 812 -12.89 32.02 -17.74
C LYS A 812 -14.26 32.69 -18.00
N ASN A 813 -15.22 32.52 -17.08
CA ASN A 813 -16.62 32.98 -17.19
C ASN A 813 -17.43 32.39 -18.36
N ARG A 814 -16.91 31.39 -19.07
CA ARG A 814 -17.61 30.65 -20.12
C ARG A 814 -18.01 29.27 -19.59
N VAL A 815 -19.18 28.81 -19.97
CA VAL A 815 -19.73 27.51 -19.60
C VAL A 815 -19.55 26.57 -20.78
N TYR A 816 -18.73 25.55 -20.59
CA TYR A 816 -18.44 24.51 -21.57
C TYR A 816 -19.27 23.26 -21.30
N TYR A 817 -19.70 22.61 -22.37
CA TYR A 817 -20.40 21.35 -22.38
C TYR A 817 -19.56 20.30 -23.10
N LEU A 818 -19.24 19.21 -22.39
CA LEU A 818 -18.29 18.18 -22.83
C LEU A 818 -18.56 16.85 -22.11
N SER A 819 -18.03 15.77 -22.64
CA SER A 819 -18.13 14.46 -21.98
C SER A 819 -17.31 14.42 -20.69
N GLU A 820 -17.77 13.65 -19.71
CA GLU A 820 -17.14 13.53 -18.39
C GLU A 820 -15.67 13.06 -18.50
N LYS A 821 -15.37 12.14 -19.43
CA LYS A 821 -14.00 11.68 -19.70
C LYS A 821 -13.08 12.81 -20.15
N LYS A 822 -13.55 13.71 -21.02
CA LYS A 822 -12.78 14.88 -21.47
C LYS A 822 -12.58 15.86 -20.31
N ALA A 823 -13.58 16.06 -19.46
CA ALA A 823 -13.45 16.90 -18.27
C ALA A 823 -12.40 16.38 -17.28
N VAL A 824 -12.30 15.04 -17.13
CA VAL A 824 -11.24 14.41 -16.32
C VAL A 824 -9.86 14.57 -16.97
N ALA A 825 -9.76 14.39 -18.29
CA ALA A 825 -8.50 14.59 -19.01
C ALA A 825 -8.03 16.07 -18.98
N ALA A 826 -8.96 17.03 -18.92
CA ALA A 826 -8.68 18.46 -18.76
C ALA A 826 -7.87 18.76 -17.50
N ALA A 827 -8.06 17.99 -16.43
CA ALA A 827 -7.40 18.21 -15.15
C ALA A 827 -5.87 18.04 -15.23
N SER A 828 -5.36 17.46 -16.32
CA SER A 828 -3.93 17.26 -16.57
C SER A 828 -3.21 18.51 -17.12
N PHE A 829 -3.93 19.59 -17.45
CA PHE A 829 -3.36 20.81 -18.04
C PHE A 829 -3.59 22.01 -17.10
N GLY A 830 -2.77 23.05 -17.16
CA GLY A 830 -2.94 24.26 -16.34
C GLY A 830 -4.15 25.11 -16.75
N PHE A 831 -4.76 25.85 -15.82
CA PHE A 831 -5.89 26.76 -16.08
C PHE A 831 -5.58 27.81 -17.18
N LYS A 832 -4.33 28.27 -17.28
CA LYS A 832 -3.91 29.22 -18.32
C LYS A 832 -3.70 28.56 -19.69
N GLU A 833 -3.36 27.28 -19.71
CA GLU A 833 -3.00 26.51 -20.92
C GLU A 833 -4.23 26.02 -21.68
N ILE A 834 -5.35 25.75 -20.98
CA ILE A 834 -6.59 25.39 -21.64
C ILE A 834 -7.25 26.62 -22.26
N VAL A 835 -7.22 26.66 -23.59
CA VAL A 835 -7.96 27.65 -24.40
C VAL A 835 -9.41 27.18 -24.59
N ASN A 836 -9.63 25.95 -25.05
CA ASN A 836 -10.95 25.33 -25.21
C ASN A 836 -10.83 23.78 -25.23
N LEU A 837 -11.79 23.07 -24.63
CA LEU A 837 -11.81 21.59 -24.55
C LEU A 837 -13.18 20.98 -24.89
N GLY A 838 -14.18 21.82 -25.19
CA GLY A 838 -15.57 21.42 -25.39
C GLY A 838 -16.37 22.46 -26.15
N SER A 839 -17.69 22.34 -26.15
CA SER A 839 -18.54 23.31 -26.82
C SER A 839 -18.99 24.37 -25.81
N CYS A 840 -18.62 25.62 -26.04
CA CYS A 840 -19.09 26.73 -25.21
C CYS A 840 -20.61 26.84 -25.37
N ILE A 841 -21.39 26.70 -24.29
CA ILE A 841 -22.84 26.86 -24.32
C ILE A 841 -23.24 28.31 -24.00
N GLY A 842 -22.40 29.04 -23.28
CA GLY A 842 -22.67 30.42 -22.96
C GLY A 842 -21.63 31.05 -22.05
N LYS A 843 -21.88 32.29 -21.64
CA LYS A 843 -21.00 33.05 -20.76
C LYS A 843 -21.77 33.81 -19.68
N PHE A 844 -21.15 33.95 -18.52
CA PHE A 844 -21.60 34.81 -17.44
C PHE A 844 -21.05 36.23 -17.61
N THR A 845 -21.87 37.23 -17.30
CA THR A 845 -21.42 38.62 -17.15
C THR A 845 -20.78 38.83 -15.77
N LYS A 846 -20.08 39.97 -15.59
CA LYS A 846 -19.59 40.41 -14.28
C LYS A 846 -20.71 40.56 -13.22
N SER A 847 -21.97 40.69 -13.66
CA SER A 847 -23.19 40.74 -12.84
C SER A 847 -23.90 39.38 -12.72
N ASN A 848 -23.18 38.28 -13.00
CA ASN A 848 -23.63 36.88 -12.91
C ASN A 848 -24.88 36.53 -13.74
N LYS A 849 -25.16 37.26 -14.83
CA LYS A 849 -26.23 36.91 -15.78
C LYS A 849 -25.68 36.00 -16.87
N PHE A 850 -26.37 34.89 -17.13
CA PHE A 850 -25.97 33.91 -18.15
C PHE A 850 -26.55 34.23 -19.53
N PHE A 851 -25.68 34.27 -20.54
CA PHE A 851 -26.02 34.46 -21.95
C PHE A 851 -25.63 33.25 -22.76
N LEU A 852 -26.55 32.78 -23.60
CA LEU A 852 -26.32 31.64 -24.49
C LEU A 852 -25.52 32.10 -25.71
N THR A 853 -24.53 31.32 -26.14
CA THR A 853 -23.72 31.62 -27.34
C THR A 853 -24.16 30.76 -28.52
N ILE A 854 -23.84 31.20 -29.75
CA ILE A 854 -24.26 30.50 -30.96
C ILE A 854 -23.73 29.06 -31.06
N THR A 855 -22.58 28.81 -30.45
CA THR A 855 -21.93 27.50 -30.34
C THR A 855 -22.81 26.45 -29.63
N ALA A 856 -23.82 26.88 -28.86
CA ALA A 856 -24.82 25.98 -28.28
C ALA A 856 -25.85 25.46 -29.29
N LEU A 857 -25.99 26.08 -30.46
CA LEU A 857 -27.10 25.84 -31.40
C LEU A 857 -27.18 24.39 -31.86
N SER A 858 -26.05 23.76 -32.18
CA SER A 858 -26.01 22.35 -32.61
C SER A 858 -26.49 21.37 -31.54
N TYR A 859 -26.30 21.69 -30.26
CA TYR A 859 -26.72 20.86 -29.13
C TYR A 859 -28.14 21.14 -28.66
N VAL A 860 -28.62 22.38 -28.81
CA VAL A 860 -29.92 22.82 -28.32
C VAL A 860 -31.01 22.67 -29.39
N ALA A 861 -30.70 22.89 -30.68
CA ALA A 861 -31.65 22.82 -31.79
C ALA A 861 -32.39 21.47 -31.93
N PRO A 862 -31.77 20.29 -31.72
CA PRO A 862 -32.47 19.01 -31.81
C PRO A 862 -33.64 18.89 -30.82
N TYR A 863 -33.56 19.56 -29.68
CA TYR A 863 -34.54 19.48 -28.59
C TYR A 863 -35.47 20.70 -28.51
N ALA A 864 -35.44 21.58 -29.53
CA ALA A 864 -36.16 22.85 -29.54
C ALA A 864 -37.66 22.66 -29.30
N LYS A 865 -38.20 23.36 -28.31
CA LYS A 865 -39.63 23.38 -27.99
C LYS A 865 -40.42 24.18 -29.02
N TYR A 866 -39.88 25.31 -29.46
CA TYR A 866 -40.53 26.22 -30.41
C TYR A 866 -39.56 26.57 -31.53
N LYS A 867 -40.05 26.51 -32.77
CA LYS A 867 -39.27 26.71 -33.99
C LYS A 867 -39.92 27.76 -34.88
N ALA A 868 -39.12 28.55 -35.57
CA ALA A 868 -39.56 29.51 -36.58
C ALA A 868 -38.71 29.37 -37.83
N TRP A 869 -39.32 29.37 -39.00
CA TRP A 869 -38.62 29.26 -40.28
C TRP A 869 -38.71 30.57 -41.02
N LEU A 870 -37.58 31.01 -41.56
CA LEU A 870 -37.46 32.26 -42.28
C LEU A 870 -37.64 32.07 -43.78
N ARG A 871 -38.10 33.11 -44.46
CA ARG A 871 -38.10 33.18 -45.92
C ARG A 871 -36.68 33.49 -46.40
N PRO A 872 -36.25 33.02 -47.59
CA PRO A 872 -34.88 33.19 -48.08
C PRO A 872 -34.34 34.63 -48.04
N LYS A 873 -35.18 35.62 -48.38
CA LYS A 873 -34.79 37.05 -48.32
C LYS A 873 -34.55 37.57 -46.89
N ALA A 874 -35.19 36.97 -45.90
CA ALA A 874 -35.05 37.32 -44.49
C ALA A 874 -33.96 36.52 -43.78
N GLU A 875 -33.53 35.39 -44.33
CA GLU A 875 -32.42 34.58 -43.79
C GLU A 875 -31.14 35.41 -43.74
N GLN A 876 -30.74 36.04 -44.85
CA GLN A 876 -29.56 36.91 -44.89
C GLN A 876 -29.68 38.08 -43.92
N SER A 877 -30.83 38.76 -43.89
CA SER A 877 -31.06 39.90 -42.98
C SER A 877 -30.91 39.49 -41.50
N PHE A 878 -31.46 38.33 -41.12
CA PHE A 878 -31.32 37.78 -39.76
C PHE A 878 -29.86 37.43 -39.44
N LEU A 879 -29.16 36.80 -40.39
CA LEU A 879 -27.74 36.51 -40.31
C LEU A 879 -26.85 37.75 -40.33
N TYR A 880 -27.38 38.97 -40.49
CA TYR A 880 -26.67 40.24 -40.26
C TYR A 880 -26.98 40.86 -38.88
N GLY A 881 -27.63 40.12 -37.98
CA GLY A 881 -27.97 40.58 -36.63
C GLY A 881 -29.34 41.26 -36.51
N ASN A 882 -30.13 41.32 -37.58
CA ASN A 882 -31.42 42.00 -37.55
C ASN A 882 -32.51 41.16 -36.91
N HIS A 883 -33.53 41.83 -36.39
CA HIS A 883 -34.76 41.20 -35.90
C HIS A 883 -35.66 40.74 -37.05
N VAL A 884 -36.51 39.76 -36.79
CA VAL A 884 -37.39 39.17 -37.82
C VAL A 884 -38.74 39.88 -37.82
N LEU A 885 -39.08 40.49 -38.95
CA LEU A 885 -40.40 41.05 -39.21
C LEU A 885 -41.37 39.98 -39.70
N LYS A 886 -42.67 40.25 -39.60
CA LYS A 886 -43.72 39.34 -40.06
C LYS A 886 -43.57 38.96 -41.54
N SER A 887 -43.18 39.92 -42.39
CA SER A 887 -42.90 39.70 -43.81
C SER A 887 -41.77 38.68 -44.07
N GLY A 888 -40.84 38.55 -43.13
CA GLY A 888 -39.71 37.62 -43.20
C GLY A 888 -39.98 36.22 -42.63
N LEU A 889 -41.09 36.04 -41.91
CA LEU A 889 -41.46 34.76 -41.31
C LEU A 889 -42.19 33.87 -42.34
N ALA A 890 -41.70 32.64 -42.53
CA ALA A 890 -42.33 31.64 -43.38
C ALA A 890 -43.36 30.82 -42.59
N ARG A 891 -42.93 30.14 -41.53
CA ARG A 891 -43.76 29.35 -40.62
C ARG A 891 -43.24 29.48 -39.19
N ILE A 892 -44.09 29.28 -38.19
CA ILE A 892 -43.74 29.22 -36.77
C ILE A 892 -44.55 28.11 -36.12
N THR A 893 -44.00 27.45 -35.11
CA THR A 893 -44.72 26.44 -34.33
C THR A 893 -46.03 27.01 -33.76
N ASP A 894 -47.05 26.17 -33.65
CA ASP A 894 -48.30 26.55 -33.01
C ASP A 894 -48.13 26.72 -31.50
N ASP A 895 -49.01 27.52 -30.87
CA ASP A 895 -49.01 27.79 -29.43
C ASP A 895 -47.70 28.35 -28.85
N VAL A 896 -46.94 29.11 -29.64
CA VAL A 896 -45.79 29.88 -29.12
C VAL A 896 -46.35 31.06 -28.33
N PRO A 897 -46.05 31.19 -27.03
CA PRO A 897 -46.46 32.35 -26.24
C PRO A 897 -45.59 33.57 -26.58
N ALA A 898 -46.03 34.77 -26.20
CA ALA A 898 -45.17 35.95 -26.26
C ALA A 898 -44.00 35.81 -25.25
N ASN A 899 -42.83 36.36 -25.59
CA ASN A 899 -41.58 36.27 -24.83
C ASN A 899 -41.00 34.85 -24.67
N ALA A 900 -41.37 33.93 -25.55
CA ALA A 900 -40.84 32.57 -25.57
C ALA A 900 -39.52 32.48 -26.33
N GLY A 901 -38.61 31.60 -25.91
CA GLY A 901 -37.41 31.28 -26.68
C GLY A 901 -37.77 30.44 -27.90
N VAL A 902 -37.34 30.87 -29.08
CA VAL A 902 -37.61 30.23 -30.37
C VAL A 902 -36.30 29.99 -31.11
N ILE A 903 -36.11 28.81 -31.68
CA ILE A 903 -34.96 28.51 -32.55
C ILE A 903 -35.36 28.76 -34.00
N LEU A 904 -34.55 29.54 -34.68
CA LEU A 904 -34.79 29.98 -36.06
C LEU A 904 -34.15 29.00 -37.03
N TYR A 905 -34.83 28.72 -38.12
CA TYR A 905 -34.43 27.78 -39.17
C TYR A 905 -34.53 28.43 -40.55
N SER A 906 -33.70 27.96 -41.48
CA SER A 906 -33.83 28.27 -42.90
C SER A 906 -35.02 27.53 -43.49
N SER A 907 -35.40 27.91 -44.70
CA SER A 907 -36.33 27.15 -45.54
C SER A 907 -35.92 25.68 -45.79
N SER A 908 -34.64 25.34 -45.61
CA SER A 908 -34.06 23.99 -45.74
C SER A 908 -33.88 23.25 -44.42
N ASP A 909 -34.57 23.66 -43.34
CA ASP A 909 -34.48 23.04 -42.01
C ASP A 909 -33.09 23.09 -41.35
N LEU A 910 -32.24 24.04 -41.77
CA LEU A 910 -30.97 24.33 -41.11
C LEU A 910 -31.19 25.31 -39.95
N PRO A 911 -30.76 25.02 -38.71
CA PRO A 911 -30.88 25.97 -37.61
C PRO A 911 -29.97 27.19 -37.87
N LEU A 912 -30.52 28.39 -37.73
CA LEU A 912 -29.86 29.67 -38.03
C LEU A 912 -29.49 30.49 -36.79
N GLY A 913 -30.19 30.29 -35.66
CA GLY A 913 -29.95 31.06 -34.45
C GLY A 913 -31.04 30.98 -33.40
N PHE A 914 -30.87 31.74 -32.32
CA PHE A 914 -31.78 31.88 -31.20
C PHE A 914 -32.51 33.21 -31.25
N GLY A 915 -33.81 33.19 -31.00
CA GLY A 915 -34.62 34.40 -30.89
C GLY A 915 -35.67 34.33 -29.78
N VAL A 916 -36.34 35.45 -29.53
CA VAL A 916 -37.46 35.54 -28.60
C VAL A 916 -38.68 36.08 -29.31
N SER A 917 -39.81 35.39 -29.21
CA SER A 917 -41.08 35.85 -29.78
C SER A 917 -41.56 37.12 -29.08
N THR A 918 -42.03 38.12 -29.83
CA THR A 918 -42.66 39.32 -29.25
C THR A 918 -44.17 39.20 -29.13
N LYS A 919 -44.77 38.36 -29.99
CA LYS A 919 -46.21 38.11 -30.07
C LYS A 919 -46.46 36.58 -30.01
N SER A 920 -47.64 36.19 -29.55
CA SER A 920 -48.06 34.78 -29.57
C SER A 920 -48.37 34.32 -31.00
N THR A 921 -48.37 33.01 -31.28
CA THR A 921 -48.66 32.50 -32.64
C THR A 921 -49.99 33.03 -33.20
N ALA A 922 -51.03 33.13 -32.37
CA ALA A 922 -52.32 33.72 -32.77
C ALA A 922 -52.19 35.20 -33.19
N ASN A 923 -51.49 36.01 -32.37
CA ASN A 923 -51.29 37.44 -32.64
C ASN A 923 -50.29 37.69 -33.78
N CYS A 924 -49.38 36.75 -34.06
CA CYS A 924 -48.48 36.77 -35.20
C CYS A 924 -49.22 36.58 -36.54
N ARG A 925 -50.39 35.94 -36.55
CA ARG A 925 -51.19 35.75 -37.77
C ARG A 925 -51.94 37.02 -38.17
N ALA A 926 -52.34 37.83 -37.20
CA ALA A 926 -53.06 39.10 -37.39
C ALA A 926 -52.14 40.35 -37.43
N ALA A 927 -50.82 40.18 -37.36
CA ALA A 927 -49.87 41.28 -37.32
C ALA A 927 -49.52 41.82 -38.72
N ASP A 928 -49.32 43.14 -38.81
CA ASP A 928 -48.88 43.80 -40.05
C ASP A 928 -47.55 43.25 -40.57
N PRO A 929 -47.29 43.26 -41.89
CA PRO A 929 -46.05 42.75 -42.48
C PRO A 929 -44.76 43.38 -41.90
N THR A 930 -44.84 44.62 -41.43
CA THR A 930 -43.72 45.37 -40.80
C THR A 930 -43.62 45.16 -39.29
N SER A 931 -44.58 44.46 -38.67
CA SER A 931 -44.52 44.14 -37.25
C SER A 931 -43.31 43.26 -36.93
N LEU A 932 -42.59 43.60 -35.87
CA LEU A 932 -41.51 42.77 -35.34
C LEU A 932 -42.11 41.54 -34.63
N ILE A 933 -41.69 40.35 -35.05
CA ILE A 933 -42.24 39.07 -34.55
C ILE A 933 -41.23 38.30 -33.71
N ILE A 934 -39.94 38.35 -34.05
CA ILE A 934 -38.88 37.68 -33.28
C ILE A 934 -37.71 38.63 -33.08
N LEU A 935 -37.33 38.83 -31.83
CA LEU A 935 -36.10 39.51 -31.45
C LEU A 935 -34.93 38.53 -31.60
N ASN A 936 -33.94 38.93 -32.40
CA ASN A 936 -32.67 38.21 -32.51
C ASN A 936 -31.95 38.22 -31.14
N GLN A 937 -31.57 37.04 -30.63
CA GLN A 937 -30.66 36.93 -29.49
C GLN A 937 -29.24 36.56 -29.92
N CYS A 938 -29.10 35.66 -30.90
CA CYS A 938 -27.81 35.19 -31.40
C CYS A 938 -28.02 34.46 -32.73
N ASP A 939 -27.14 34.64 -33.71
CA ASP A 939 -27.24 34.03 -35.05
C ASP A 939 -25.90 33.51 -35.56
N ILE A 940 -25.93 32.56 -36.51
CA ILE A 940 -24.70 31.96 -37.08
C ILE A 940 -23.80 32.99 -37.75
N GLY A 941 -24.37 34.07 -38.30
CA GLY A 941 -23.58 35.15 -38.87
C GLY A 941 -22.68 35.86 -37.85
N GLN A 942 -22.96 35.71 -36.55
CA GLN A 942 -22.10 36.20 -35.48
C GLN A 942 -20.73 35.52 -35.48
N TYR A 943 -20.60 34.27 -35.96
CA TYR A 943 -19.31 33.61 -36.07
C TYR A 943 -18.37 34.33 -37.06
N VAL A 944 -18.94 34.89 -38.13
CA VAL A 944 -18.21 35.65 -39.16
C VAL A 944 -17.96 37.10 -38.73
N ARG A 945 -18.85 37.68 -37.91
CA ARG A 945 -18.70 39.06 -37.42
C ARG A 945 -17.75 39.18 -36.22
N ASP A 946 -17.72 38.19 -35.34
CA ASP A 946 -17.01 38.20 -34.05
C ASP A 946 -16.01 37.03 -33.94
N GLU A 947 -15.30 36.67 -35.02
CA GLU A 947 -14.43 35.47 -35.08
C GLU A 947 -13.37 35.44 -33.96
N GLU A 948 -12.81 36.59 -33.57
CA GLU A 948 -11.85 36.75 -32.46
C GLU A 948 -12.45 36.51 -31.06
N HIS A 949 -13.78 36.56 -30.91
CA HIS A 949 -14.45 36.46 -29.61
C HIS A 949 -15.25 35.17 -29.42
N VAL A 950 -15.53 34.42 -30.49
CA VAL A 950 -16.37 33.21 -30.48
C VAL A 950 -15.56 31.92 -30.30
N CYS A 951 -14.27 31.91 -30.66
CA CYS A 951 -13.36 30.78 -30.41
C CYS A 951 -12.80 30.74 -28.98
#